data_AF-A0AA91GJZ7-F1
#
_entry.id   AF-A0AA91GJZ7-F1
#
_cell.length_a   1.000
_cell.length_b   1.000
_cell.length_c   1.000
_cell.angle_alpha   90.00
_cell.angle_beta   90.00
_cell.angle_gamma   90.00
#
_symmetry.space_group_name_H-M   'P 1'
#
loop_
_entity.id
_entity.type
_entity.pdbx_description
1 polymer ?
#
loop_
_entity_poly.entity_id
_entity_poly.type
_entity_poly.pdbx_seq_one_letter_code
_entity_poly.pdbx_strand_id
1 'polypeptide(L)'
;MVIEKSNDANQKIIIGREKRRKHKVQKKKELKWLISMMLMFALTVGGLSHTEVASAQESVEATAQVEQVDINSASIGELQKLSGIGAVLAQRIIDTRPFTSIDELTKVKGIGAGTLNKIKDQGLAYVDADPVLGTIAEVFPDPHFSSEVAYALGKEITASTTKKELNNLELERFFLKAVTNLEGLQHLTSLKTIEITAQEITDWSDFSKITSLNNIESLYLNIYNLQSVASIENLTNLKELRIIARDNIKDFEKIYQLQNLEYFDYSGSYKYGDTLDFEGINNLTKLKKIRMNGIEVNDLQPIYKLPNLEILDINTIWKKGRAPLDFAGIDQLQNLKELTIIKPSNVSDISSLGKLKSVEKLALALFMNSNLTGYSEIGKMGQLKTLSLSDNYMADINWLSSINQIEDLSISENNLTDISGLSNLKQLKNLRLEGSGLTNISSLSKLEQLTELSLIRTKVVNADPLSHLSQLKKLTLYGNQISDISALGNLTSLEYLNMTSSVNKDYSVLSKLTQLKSLSLQSSKVKNINFLTLLTNLDELNLVDNQIEDISPLRTLTNLRKLELSRNKIVKLDELKTLENLESLTLYNNKVADISALSALINLKDLSLGQNELTDISALSVLLNLESLILDNNQITDISALSSLRELNYLGIESNQIADVSALKSLTKLERLRLASNQIIDISALDSLINIHELNLKSNQIVKIEALSNLKKLSHLYLQNNPIIDYSPLDKLPFLHKNGLP
;
A
#
# COMPACT_ATOMS: atom_id res chain seq x y z
N MET A 1 27.04 43.04 -17.73
CA MET A 1 26.42 44.02 -16.82
C MET A 1 25.13 44.47 -17.47
N VAL A 2 23.99 44.10 -16.85
CA VAL A 2 22.57 44.43 -17.16
C VAL A 2 22.11 43.95 -18.56
N ILE A 3 21.35 42.86 -18.77
CA ILE A 3 20.13 42.38 -18.12
C ILE A 3 20.18 40.82 -18.09
N GLU A 4 20.82 40.28 -17.07
CA GLU A 4 20.55 38.95 -16.51
C GLU A 4 19.94 39.24 -15.14
N LYS A 5 18.60 39.06 -15.00
CA LYS A 5 17.81 38.92 -13.76
C LYS A 5 16.34 39.32 -14.03
N SER A 6 15.59 38.43 -14.69
CA SER A 6 14.13 38.24 -14.49
C SER A 6 13.58 37.23 -15.50
N ASN A 7 13.88 35.94 -15.31
CA ASN A 7 13.03 34.85 -15.84
C ASN A 7 13.40 33.46 -15.31
N ASP A 8 14.46 33.34 -14.51
CA ASP A 8 14.88 32.09 -13.87
C ASP A 8 14.19 31.83 -12.49
N ALA A 9 13.17 32.61 -12.16
CA ALA A 9 12.41 32.48 -10.90
C ALA A 9 11.06 31.75 -11.05
N ASN A 10 10.59 31.46 -12.27
CA ASN A 10 9.35 30.71 -12.52
C ASN A 10 9.56 29.29 -13.09
N GLN A 11 10.80 28.84 -13.28
CA GLN A 11 11.13 27.45 -13.68
C GLN A 11 11.73 26.61 -12.55
N LYS A 12 11.76 27.11 -11.31
CA LYS A 12 12.24 26.37 -10.12
C LYS A 12 11.21 26.16 -9.00
N ILE A 13 9.92 26.40 -9.24
CA ILE A 13 8.82 26.04 -8.32
C ILE A 13 7.94 24.91 -8.86
N ILE A 14 8.21 24.40 -10.06
CA ILE A 14 7.49 23.29 -10.69
C ILE A 14 8.53 22.24 -11.13
N ILE A 15 9.22 21.62 -10.17
CA ILE A 15 9.97 20.33 -10.24
C ILE A 15 10.39 19.90 -8.81
N GLY A 16 9.70 20.42 -7.78
CA GLY A 16 10.10 20.28 -6.37
C GLY A 16 8.95 20.12 -5.40
N ARG A 17 7.88 19.41 -5.77
CA ARG A 17 6.87 18.81 -4.88
C ARG A 17 5.93 17.95 -5.73
N GLU A 18 6.14 16.63 -5.64
CA GLU A 18 5.23 15.51 -5.95
C GLU A 18 5.95 14.26 -6.50
N LYS A 19 7.16 14.01 -5.99
CA LYS A 19 7.66 12.64 -5.80
C LYS A 19 7.50 12.23 -4.33
N ARG A 20 6.25 12.04 -3.87
CA ARG A 20 5.87 11.18 -2.73
C ARG A 20 4.40 10.76 -2.83
N ARG A 21 4.16 9.60 -3.47
CA ARG A 21 3.14 8.54 -3.22
C ARG A 21 2.94 7.74 -4.52
N LYS A 22 3.86 6.82 -4.87
CA LYS A 22 3.79 5.34 -4.67
C LYS A 22 2.41 4.75 -5.05
N HIS A 23 2.30 4.03 -6.17
CA HIS A 23 2.46 2.56 -6.35
C HIS A 23 1.42 1.67 -5.62
N LYS A 24 0.62 0.95 -6.45
CA LYS A 24 -0.24 -0.26 -6.22
C LYS A 24 -1.58 0.00 -5.47
N VAL A 25 -2.75 -0.52 -5.86
CA VAL A 25 -3.25 -1.83 -6.38
C VAL A 25 -4.64 -1.56 -7.04
N GLN A 26 -5.01 -1.93 -8.28
CA GLN A 26 -5.42 -3.21 -8.91
C GLN A 26 -6.70 -3.91 -8.40
N LYS A 27 -7.79 -3.85 -9.22
CA LYS A 27 -9.03 -4.69 -9.23
C LYS A 27 -9.93 -4.57 -7.98
N LYS A 28 -11.27 -4.51 -8.06
CA LYS A 28 -12.24 -5.14 -8.96
C LYS A 28 -13.62 -4.49 -8.66
N LYS A 29 -14.52 -4.40 -9.64
CA LYS A 29 -15.95 -4.78 -9.46
C LYS A 29 -16.72 -4.67 -10.78
N GLU A 30 -16.85 -5.80 -11.46
CA GLU A 30 -18.15 -6.18 -11.98
C GLU A 30 -18.74 -7.22 -11.03
N LEU A 31 -19.96 -7.00 -10.56
CA LEU A 31 -21.14 -7.69 -11.12
C LEU A 31 -22.34 -7.39 -10.22
N LYS A 32 -23.11 -6.37 -10.59
CA LYS A 32 -24.56 -6.40 -10.40
C LYS A 32 -25.14 -7.01 -11.66
N TRP A 33 -25.63 -8.24 -11.54
CA TRP A 33 -26.69 -8.81 -12.35
C TRP A 33 -27.34 -9.82 -11.39
N LEU A 34 -28.55 -9.59 -10.91
CA LEU A 34 -29.74 -9.56 -11.74
C LEU A 34 -30.80 -8.59 -11.16
N ILE A 35 -31.33 -7.74 -12.05
CA ILE A 35 -32.78 -7.62 -12.29
C ILE A 35 -33.58 -7.04 -11.10
N SER A 36 -33.96 -5.75 -11.07
CA SER A 36 -34.95 -5.11 -11.95
C SER A 36 -35.71 -6.08 -12.87
N MET A 37 -36.51 -6.96 -12.26
CA MET A 37 -37.65 -7.55 -12.93
C MET A 37 -38.85 -6.78 -12.42
N MET A 38 -39.36 -5.94 -13.32
CA MET A 38 -40.78 -5.79 -13.54
C MET A 38 -41.58 -5.15 -12.41
N LEU A 39 -41.84 -3.85 -12.61
CA LEU A 39 -43.18 -3.30 -12.47
C LEU A 39 -44.17 -4.18 -13.25
N MET A 40 -45.18 -4.74 -12.58
CA MET A 40 -46.57 -4.77 -13.09
C MET A 40 -47.57 -5.28 -12.03
N PHE A 41 -48.62 -4.47 -11.88
CA PHE A 41 -50.00 -4.80 -11.50
C PHE A 41 -50.34 -5.28 -10.08
N ALA A 42 -50.99 -4.37 -9.33
CA ALA A 42 -52.04 -4.70 -8.39
C ALA A 42 -53.39 -4.81 -9.15
N LEU A 43 -54.13 -5.91 -8.92
CA LEU A 43 -55.56 -6.01 -9.18
C LEU A 43 -56.25 -6.70 -8.00
N THR A 44 -57.22 -5.97 -7.48
CA THR A 44 -58.21 -6.25 -6.43
C THR A 44 -59.15 -7.42 -6.74
N VAL A 45 -59.56 -8.18 -5.71
CA VAL A 45 -60.96 -8.55 -5.35
C VAL A 45 -60.90 -9.03 -3.89
N GLY A 46 -61.43 -8.33 -2.89
CA GLY A 46 -62.83 -8.17 -2.50
C GLY A 46 -62.79 -8.00 -0.97
N GLY A 47 -63.45 -7.06 -0.33
CA GLY A 47 -64.79 -6.56 -0.56
C GLY A 47 -65.60 -6.97 0.66
N LEU A 48 -65.78 -6.05 1.62
CA LEU A 48 -67.08 -5.58 2.08
C LEU A 48 -66.94 -4.64 3.29
N SER A 49 -67.83 -3.68 3.25
CA SER A 49 -67.88 -2.39 3.92
C SER A 49 -68.87 -2.38 5.09
N HIS A 50 -68.77 -1.31 5.90
CA HIS A 50 -69.80 -0.71 6.75
C HIS A 50 -70.17 -1.49 8.03
N THR A 51 -70.46 -0.89 9.19
CA THR A 51 -71.15 0.38 9.50
C THR A 51 -70.73 0.97 10.86
N GLU A 52 -71.02 2.25 10.98
CA GLU A 52 -71.00 3.18 12.11
C GLU A 52 -71.76 2.81 13.40
N VAL A 53 -71.29 3.44 14.50
CA VAL A 53 -71.98 4.03 15.66
C VAL A 53 -72.70 3.11 16.67
N ALA A 54 -72.20 3.11 17.92
CA ALA A 54 -72.98 3.53 19.09
C ALA A 54 -72.10 3.56 20.36
N SER A 55 -72.17 4.67 21.08
CA SER A 55 -71.77 4.79 22.48
C SER A 55 -72.67 3.93 23.38
N ALA A 56 -72.09 3.13 24.27
CA ALA A 56 -72.66 2.83 25.57
C ALA A 56 -71.59 2.24 26.50
N GLN A 57 -71.51 2.80 27.70
CA GLN A 57 -70.69 2.34 28.83
C GLN A 57 -71.06 0.93 29.29
N GLU A 58 -70.05 0.22 29.81
CA GLU A 58 -70.01 -0.72 30.94
C GLU A 58 -68.85 -1.69 30.66
N SER A 59 -68.07 -2.23 31.58
CA SER A 59 -67.70 -1.95 32.97
C SER A 59 -66.45 -2.83 33.22
N VAL A 60 -65.67 -2.51 34.26
CA VAL A 60 -64.33 -3.05 34.51
C VAL A 60 -64.38 -4.46 35.13
N GLU A 61 -63.49 -5.35 34.68
CA GLU A 61 -62.78 -6.28 35.59
C GLU A 61 -61.42 -6.69 34.98
N ALA A 62 -60.35 -6.24 35.62
CA ALA A 62 -58.96 -6.48 35.23
C ALA A 62 -58.37 -7.63 36.05
N THR A 63 -57.69 -8.57 35.39
CA THR A 63 -56.75 -9.51 36.01
C THR A 63 -55.34 -9.15 35.54
N ALA A 64 -54.48 -8.73 36.47
CA ALA A 64 -53.11 -8.30 36.18
C ALA A 64 -52.16 -9.51 36.06
N GLN A 65 -51.39 -9.57 34.96
CA GLN A 65 -50.25 -10.47 34.81
C GLN A 65 -49.09 -10.04 35.72
N VAL A 66 -48.36 -11.01 36.26
CA VAL A 66 -47.17 -10.80 37.10
C VAL A 66 -45.94 -10.59 36.19
N GLU A 67 -45.22 -9.49 36.38
CA GLU A 67 -44.08 -9.06 35.54
C GLU A 67 -42.78 -9.78 35.99
N GLN A 68 -42.19 -10.63 35.14
CA GLN A 68 -40.88 -11.27 35.41
C GLN A 68 -39.73 -10.28 35.16
N VAL A 69 -38.64 -10.43 35.93
CA VAL A 69 -37.45 -9.56 35.94
C VAL A 69 -36.22 -10.37 35.53
N ASP A 70 -35.62 -10.03 34.40
CA ASP A 70 -34.31 -10.58 34.01
C ASP A 70 -33.20 -9.89 34.81
N ILE A 71 -32.48 -10.64 35.64
CA ILE A 71 -31.47 -10.08 36.52
C ILE A 71 -30.27 -9.49 35.79
N ASN A 72 -30.07 -9.82 34.51
CA ASN A 72 -28.99 -9.29 33.66
C ASN A 72 -29.36 -8.00 32.92
N SER A 73 -30.63 -7.77 32.60
CA SER A 73 -31.05 -6.58 31.83
C SER A 73 -31.87 -5.57 32.65
N ALA A 74 -32.48 -6.00 33.76
CA ALA A 74 -33.35 -5.14 34.58
C ALA A 74 -32.67 -3.85 35.05
N SER A 75 -33.39 -2.74 35.01
CA SER A 75 -33.00 -1.47 35.63
C SER A 75 -32.98 -1.58 37.17
N ILE A 76 -32.41 -0.56 37.84
CA ILE A 76 -32.43 -0.48 39.31
C ILE A 76 -33.86 -0.59 39.85
N GLY A 77 -34.81 0.10 39.21
CA GLY A 77 -36.22 0.12 39.61
C GLY A 77 -36.89 -1.25 39.44
N GLU A 78 -36.55 -1.98 38.38
CA GLU A 78 -37.08 -3.34 38.15
C GLU A 78 -36.46 -4.37 39.08
N LEU A 79 -35.15 -4.28 39.37
CA LEU A 79 -34.49 -5.12 40.35
C LEU A 79 -35.05 -4.91 41.77
N GLN A 80 -35.45 -3.67 42.10
CA GLN A 80 -36.09 -3.35 43.38
C GLN A 80 -37.47 -3.98 43.55
N LYS A 81 -38.10 -4.46 42.46
CA LYS A 81 -39.34 -5.26 42.54
C LYS A 81 -39.08 -6.66 43.12
N LEU A 82 -37.81 -7.11 43.15
CA LEU A 82 -37.43 -8.39 43.75
C LEU A 82 -37.30 -8.26 45.27
N SER A 83 -37.98 -9.14 46.00
CA SER A 83 -37.96 -9.16 47.46
C SER A 83 -36.54 -9.30 48.03
N GLY A 84 -36.16 -8.37 48.91
CA GLY A 84 -34.84 -8.33 49.53
C GLY A 84 -33.79 -7.54 48.75
N ILE A 85 -34.13 -6.93 47.61
CA ILE A 85 -33.25 -6.07 46.83
C ILE A 85 -33.59 -4.59 47.03
N GLY A 86 -32.80 -3.90 47.87
CA GLY A 86 -32.84 -2.43 47.97
C GLY A 86 -31.93 -1.75 46.95
N ALA A 87 -32.00 -0.42 46.82
CA ALA A 87 -31.20 0.37 45.87
C ALA A 87 -29.70 0.01 45.84
N VAL A 88 -29.10 -0.18 47.01
CA VAL A 88 -27.67 -0.51 47.14
C VAL A 88 -27.37 -1.91 46.59
N LEU A 89 -28.25 -2.89 46.83
CA LEU A 89 -28.07 -4.25 46.30
C LEU A 89 -28.40 -4.29 44.81
N ALA A 90 -29.41 -3.55 44.35
CA ALA A 90 -29.75 -3.42 42.93
C ALA A 90 -28.56 -2.87 42.12
N GLN A 91 -27.91 -1.81 42.59
CA GLN A 91 -26.71 -1.27 41.94
C GLN A 91 -25.57 -2.30 41.92
N ARG A 92 -25.32 -2.99 43.04
CA ARG A 92 -24.26 -4.01 43.09
C ARG A 92 -24.55 -5.20 42.18
N ILE A 93 -25.82 -5.57 41.99
CA ILE A 93 -26.22 -6.59 41.01
C ILE A 93 -25.80 -6.11 39.62
N ILE A 94 -26.13 -4.86 39.24
CA ILE A 94 -25.75 -4.27 37.95
C ILE A 94 -24.22 -4.28 37.77
N ASP A 95 -23.48 -3.84 38.78
CA ASP A 95 -22.01 -3.76 38.74
C ASP A 95 -21.32 -5.14 38.65
N THR A 96 -22.02 -6.22 39.02
CA THR A 96 -21.48 -7.59 39.03
C THR A 96 -21.93 -8.42 37.81
N ARG A 97 -22.81 -7.88 36.96
CA ARG A 97 -23.27 -8.56 35.74
C ARG A 97 -22.09 -8.92 34.82
N PRO A 98 -22.23 -9.96 33.98
CA PRO A 98 -23.41 -10.81 33.81
C PRO A 98 -23.44 -12.04 34.74
N PHE A 99 -24.63 -12.58 34.98
CA PHE A 99 -24.87 -13.85 35.67
C PHE A 99 -25.31 -14.91 34.65
N THR A 100 -24.79 -16.13 34.77
CA THR A 100 -25.21 -17.27 33.93
C THR A 100 -26.39 -18.05 34.51
N SER A 101 -26.71 -17.82 35.79
CA SER A 101 -27.89 -18.33 36.48
C SER A 101 -28.21 -17.46 37.69
N ILE A 102 -29.43 -17.56 38.22
CA ILE A 102 -29.86 -16.82 39.42
C ILE A 102 -28.94 -17.13 40.61
N ASP A 103 -28.39 -18.34 40.67
CA ASP A 103 -27.52 -18.83 41.74
C ASP A 103 -26.24 -18.00 41.88
N GLU A 104 -25.77 -17.39 40.80
CA GLU A 104 -24.56 -16.57 40.81
C GLU A 104 -24.74 -15.21 41.50
N LEU A 105 -25.96 -14.82 41.88
CA LEU A 105 -26.21 -13.61 42.67
C LEU A 105 -25.48 -13.65 44.02
N THR A 106 -25.03 -14.81 44.52
CA THR A 106 -24.16 -14.90 45.70
C THR A 106 -22.79 -14.24 45.51
N LYS A 107 -22.35 -14.01 44.27
CA LYS A 107 -21.11 -13.25 43.97
C LYS A 107 -21.28 -11.76 44.32
N VAL A 108 -22.51 -11.26 44.40
CA VAL A 108 -22.81 -9.87 44.75
C VAL A 108 -22.62 -9.66 46.25
N LYS A 109 -21.67 -8.80 46.62
CA LYS A 109 -21.37 -8.49 48.02
C LYS A 109 -22.63 -7.97 48.75
N GLY A 110 -23.15 -8.76 49.67
CA GLY A 110 -24.36 -8.47 50.46
C GLY A 110 -25.58 -9.32 50.12
N ILE A 111 -25.50 -10.18 49.10
CA ILE A 111 -26.52 -11.21 48.81
C ILE A 111 -26.04 -12.54 49.39
N GLY A 112 -26.54 -12.87 50.58
CA GLY A 112 -26.32 -14.19 51.20
C GLY A 112 -27.41 -15.20 50.80
N ALA A 113 -27.24 -16.46 51.21
CA ALA A 113 -28.17 -17.55 50.90
C ALA A 113 -29.64 -17.23 51.24
N GLY A 114 -29.90 -16.54 52.36
CA GLY A 114 -31.24 -16.13 52.76
C GLY A 114 -31.89 -15.11 51.81
N THR A 115 -31.11 -14.21 51.22
CA THR A 115 -31.61 -13.24 50.22
C THR A 115 -31.78 -13.92 48.87
N LEU A 116 -30.85 -14.79 48.48
CA LEU A 116 -30.95 -15.58 47.25
C LEU A 116 -32.22 -16.45 47.23
N ASN A 117 -32.51 -17.15 48.33
CA ASN A 117 -33.70 -18.00 48.42
C ASN A 117 -34.98 -17.16 48.28
N LYS A 118 -35.06 -15.98 48.91
CA LYS A 118 -36.20 -15.06 48.72
C LYS A 118 -36.38 -14.64 47.27
N ILE A 119 -35.29 -14.42 46.53
CA ILE A 119 -35.32 -14.05 45.10
C ILE A 119 -35.79 -15.23 44.23
N LYS A 120 -35.40 -16.46 44.58
CA LYS A 120 -35.82 -17.68 43.89
C LYS A 120 -37.28 -18.04 44.18
N ASP A 121 -37.69 -18.00 45.45
CA ASP A 121 -39.01 -18.45 45.93
C ASP A 121 -40.16 -17.62 45.34
N GLN A 122 -39.93 -16.34 45.04
CA GLN A 122 -40.93 -15.49 44.39
C GLN A 122 -41.11 -15.79 42.89
N GLY A 123 -40.21 -16.54 42.25
CA GLY A 123 -40.33 -16.95 40.84
C GLY A 123 -40.31 -15.79 39.81
N LEU A 124 -40.00 -14.58 40.26
CA LEU A 124 -39.99 -13.37 39.42
C LEU A 124 -38.66 -13.16 38.71
N ALA A 125 -37.55 -13.63 39.29
CA ALA A 125 -36.23 -13.48 38.71
C ALA A 125 -35.95 -14.58 37.68
N TYR A 126 -35.37 -14.23 36.53
CA TYR A 126 -34.78 -15.18 35.59
C TYR A 126 -33.48 -14.65 35.00
N VAL A 127 -32.76 -15.51 34.27
CA VAL A 127 -31.61 -15.14 33.43
C VAL A 127 -31.98 -15.49 32.00
N ASP A 128 -32.02 -14.50 31.11
CA ASP A 128 -32.13 -14.78 29.68
C ASP A 128 -30.86 -15.51 29.20
N ALA A 129 -31.04 -16.59 28.43
CA ALA A 129 -29.95 -17.41 27.92
C ALA A 129 -29.16 -16.70 26.79
N ASP A 130 -29.73 -15.66 26.18
CA ASP A 130 -29.06 -14.86 25.16
C ASP A 130 -29.56 -13.39 25.16
N PRO A 131 -29.16 -12.58 26.16
CA PRO A 131 -29.73 -11.25 26.36
C PRO A 131 -29.45 -10.34 25.15
N VAL A 132 -30.50 -9.62 24.73
CA VAL A 132 -30.40 -8.54 23.75
C VAL A 132 -29.59 -7.40 24.35
N LEU A 133 -28.49 -7.03 23.70
CA LEU A 133 -27.58 -5.98 24.19
C LEU A 133 -28.03 -4.57 23.80
N GLY A 134 -28.93 -4.46 22.83
CA GLY A 134 -29.37 -3.21 22.20
C GLY A 134 -29.27 -3.30 20.68
N THR A 135 -29.54 -2.20 19.98
CA THR A 135 -29.23 -2.07 18.55
C THR A 135 -27.73 -2.08 18.32
N ILE A 136 -27.27 -2.50 17.15
CA ILE A 136 -25.83 -2.52 16.82
C ILE A 136 -25.22 -1.12 16.96
N ALA A 137 -25.95 -0.05 16.60
CA ALA A 137 -25.51 1.33 16.79
C ALA A 137 -25.43 1.77 18.28
N GLU A 138 -26.26 1.20 19.16
CA GLU A 138 -26.19 1.46 20.62
C GLU A 138 -25.03 0.70 21.26
N VAL A 139 -24.82 -0.56 20.87
CA VAL A 139 -23.74 -1.41 21.40
C VAL A 139 -22.37 -0.95 20.88
N PHE A 140 -22.30 -0.43 19.65
CA PHE A 140 -21.09 0.09 19.01
C PHE A 140 -21.31 1.54 18.56
N PRO A 141 -21.19 2.54 19.45
CA PRO A 141 -21.52 3.93 19.17
C PRO A 141 -20.71 4.60 18.04
N ASP A 142 -19.53 4.06 17.71
CA ASP A 142 -18.74 4.56 16.58
C ASP A 142 -19.39 4.13 15.25
N PRO A 143 -19.71 5.06 14.33
CA PRO A 143 -20.39 4.74 13.08
C PRO A 143 -19.62 3.78 12.16
N HIS A 144 -18.28 3.83 12.18
CA HIS A 144 -17.45 2.92 11.42
C HIS A 144 -17.42 1.54 12.08
N PHE A 145 -17.32 1.49 13.41
CA PHE A 145 -17.33 0.24 14.15
C PHE A 145 -18.69 -0.48 14.04
N SER A 146 -19.81 0.19 14.32
CA SER A 146 -21.15 -0.40 14.16
C SER A 146 -21.41 -0.90 12.75
N SER A 147 -20.98 -0.15 11.72
CA SER A 147 -21.12 -0.59 10.32
C SER A 147 -20.36 -1.89 10.05
N GLU A 148 -19.14 -2.03 10.58
CA GLU A 148 -18.33 -3.24 10.41
C GLU A 148 -18.94 -4.45 11.13
N VAL A 149 -19.45 -4.26 12.35
CA VAL A 149 -20.15 -5.31 13.10
C VAL A 149 -21.47 -5.70 12.43
N ALA A 150 -22.24 -4.71 11.96
CA ALA A 150 -23.49 -4.96 11.24
C ALA A 150 -23.24 -5.75 9.94
N TYR A 151 -22.18 -5.39 9.20
CA TYR A 151 -21.74 -6.14 8.03
C TYR A 151 -21.36 -7.59 8.40
N ALA A 152 -20.58 -7.79 9.47
CA ALA A 152 -20.18 -9.11 9.93
C ALA A 152 -21.36 -9.99 10.37
N LEU A 153 -22.41 -9.38 10.94
CA LEU A 153 -23.64 -10.06 11.35
C LEU A 153 -24.68 -10.20 10.21
N GLY A 154 -24.46 -9.57 9.06
CA GLY A 154 -25.46 -9.52 7.97
C GLY A 154 -26.72 -8.74 8.34
N LYS A 155 -26.59 -7.71 9.18
CA LYS A 155 -27.68 -6.89 9.73
C LYS A 155 -27.53 -5.41 9.35
N GLU A 156 -28.59 -4.62 9.55
CA GLU A 156 -28.51 -3.16 9.55
C GLU A 156 -28.06 -2.64 10.93
N ILE A 157 -27.45 -1.46 11.00
CA ILE A 157 -26.97 -0.88 12.26
C ILE A 157 -28.10 -0.61 13.29
N THR A 158 -29.35 -0.50 12.83
CA THR A 158 -30.55 -0.30 13.65
C THR A 158 -31.13 -1.61 14.19
N ALA A 159 -30.64 -2.77 13.73
CA ALA A 159 -31.09 -4.07 14.21
C ALA A 159 -30.49 -4.38 15.59
N SER A 160 -31.22 -5.12 16.42
CA SER A 160 -30.71 -5.61 17.71
C SER A 160 -29.66 -6.70 17.54
N THR A 161 -28.73 -6.77 18.50
CA THR A 161 -27.72 -7.83 18.60
C THR A 161 -27.75 -8.49 19.97
N THR A 162 -27.39 -9.78 20.02
CA THR A 162 -27.25 -10.54 21.27
C THR A 162 -25.80 -10.90 21.58
N LYS A 163 -25.52 -11.35 22.81
CA LYS A 163 -24.16 -11.78 23.19
C LYS A 163 -23.73 -13.05 22.45
N LYS A 164 -24.64 -13.98 22.19
CA LYS A 164 -24.36 -15.20 21.41
C LYS A 164 -24.06 -14.87 19.96
N GLU A 165 -24.79 -13.94 19.35
CA GLU A 165 -24.51 -13.48 17.99
C GLU A 165 -23.10 -12.92 17.88
N LEU A 166 -22.68 -12.07 18.83
CA LEU A 166 -21.32 -11.52 18.86
C LEU A 166 -20.25 -12.58 19.17
N ASN A 167 -20.53 -13.57 20.04
CA ASN A 167 -19.60 -14.65 20.33
C ASN A 167 -19.44 -15.64 19.17
N ASN A 168 -20.49 -15.82 18.37
CA ASN A 168 -20.51 -16.67 17.18
C ASN A 168 -19.90 -16.00 15.96
N LEU A 169 -19.51 -14.73 16.04
CA LEU A 169 -18.63 -14.13 15.07
C LEU A 169 -17.30 -14.90 15.10
N GLU A 170 -17.12 -15.85 14.17
CA GLU A 170 -15.86 -16.58 13.92
C GLU A 170 -14.81 -15.66 13.25
N LEU A 171 -14.70 -14.44 13.75
CA LEU A 171 -13.77 -13.45 13.25
C LEU A 171 -12.41 -13.71 13.88
N GLU A 172 -11.55 -14.44 13.18
CA GLU A 172 -10.14 -14.58 13.59
C GLU A 172 -9.45 -13.21 13.63
N ARG A 173 -9.94 -12.23 12.85
CA ARG A 173 -9.39 -10.88 12.73
C ARG A 173 -10.48 -9.82 12.62
N PHE A 174 -10.29 -8.69 13.29
CA PHE A 174 -11.14 -7.50 13.16
C PHE A 174 -10.31 -6.27 12.77
N PHE A 175 -10.78 -5.50 11.78
CA PHE A 175 -10.08 -4.30 11.27
C PHE A 175 -10.91 -3.03 11.51
N LEU A 176 -10.44 -2.20 12.44
CA LEU A 176 -11.07 -0.94 12.81
C LEU A 176 -10.37 0.23 12.12
N LYS A 177 -11.00 0.82 11.11
CA LYS A 177 -10.44 1.95 10.37
C LYS A 177 -11.16 3.25 10.69
N ALA A 178 -10.38 4.29 11.01
CA ALA A 178 -10.88 5.62 11.32
C ALA A 178 -11.86 5.65 12.52
N VAL A 179 -11.77 4.66 13.41
CA VAL A 179 -12.52 4.66 14.66
C VAL A 179 -12.06 5.81 15.55
N THR A 180 -13.04 6.37 16.27
CA THR A 180 -12.87 7.44 17.26
C THR A 180 -13.22 6.96 18.67
N ASN A 181 -13.92 5.84 18.79
CA ASN A 181 -14.34 5.20 20.04
C ASN A 181 -14.25 3.66 19.93
N LEU A 182 -13.78 2.99 20.98
CA LEU A 182 -13.66 1.53 21.07
C LEU A 182 -14.77 0.88 21.91
N GLU A 183 -15.77 1.64 22.38
CA GLU A 183 -16.95 1.11 23.06
C GLU A 183 -17.62 -0.01 22.26
N GLY A 184 -18.00 -1.07 22.97
CA GLY A 184 -18.54 -2.30 22.40
C GLY A 184 -17.49 -3.38 22.12
N LEU A 185 -16.20 -3.03 22.02
CA LEU A 185 -15.13 -3.99 21.72
C LEU A 185 -15.02 -5.11 22.75
N GLN A 186 -15.27 -4.82 24.03
CA GLN A 186 -15.30 -5.80 25.12
C GLN A 186 -16.34 -6.92 24.92
N HIS A 187 -17.32 -6.72 24.04
CA HIS A 187 -18.32 -7.74 23.73
C HIS A 187 -17.81 -8.77 22.70
N LEU A 188 -16.73 -8.50 21.97
CA LEU A 188 -16.14 -9.37 20.95
C LEU A 188 -15.09 -10.33 21.53
N THR A 189 -15.53 -11.20 22.46
CA THR A 189 -14.64 -12.06 23.26
C THR A 189 -14.00 -13.23 22.51
N SER A 190 -14.45 -13.55 21.29
CA SER A 190 -13.89 -14.62 20.44
C SER A 190 -12.66 -14.19 19.62
N LEU A 191 -12.36 -12.89 19.57
CA LEU A 191 -11.29 -12.36 18.72
C LEU A 191 -9.92 -12.91 19.12
N LYS A 192 -9.11 -13.22 18.09
CA LYS A 192 -7.69 -13.56 18.23
C LYS A 192 -6.77 -12.47 17.70
N THR A 193 -7.21 -11.73 16.69
CA THR A 193 -6.44 -10.64 16.08
C THR A 193 -7.25 -9.36 16.02
N ILE A 194 -6.65 -8.27 16.47
CA ILE A 194 -7.23 -6.93 16.34
C ILE A 194 -6.24 -6.03 15.58
N GLU A 195 -6.74 -5.32 14.57
CA GLU A 195 -6.02 -4.22 13.94
C GLU A 195 -6.82 -2.92 14.05
N ILE A 196 -6.21 -1.89 14.62
CA ILE A 196 -6.81 -0.58 14.84
C ILE A 196 -5.98 0.45 14.07
N THR A 197 -6.62 1.15 13.15
CA THR A 197 -6.07 2.34 12.50
C THR A 197 -6.90 3.56 12.91
N ALA A 198 -6.30 4.44 13.69
CA ALA A 198 -6.96 5.63 14.21
C ALA A 198 -6.11 6.89 13.96
N GLN A 199 -6.76 7.96 13.47
CA GLN A 199 -6.09 9.24 13.26
C GLN A 199 -6.34 10.24 14.39
N GLU A 200 -7.48 10.11 15.09
CA GLU A 200 -8.00 11.15 15.99
C GLU A 200 -8.61 10.58 17.28
N ILE A 201 -8.31 9.34 17.70
CA ILE A 201 -8.69 8.88 19.05
C ILE A 201 -7.91 9.74 20.05
N THR A 202 -8.55 10.77 20.58
CA THR A 202 -7.93 11.74 21.49
C THR A 202 -7.85 11.24 22.93
N ASP A 203 -8.68 10.24 23.28
CA ASP A 203 -8.73 9.63 24.60
C ASP A 203 -8.39 8.13 24.54
N TRP A 204 -7.13 7.80 24.84
CA TRP A 204 -6.63 6.44 24.98
C TRP A 204 -6.78 5.88 26.40
N SER A 205 -7.44 6.59 27.33
CA SER A 205 -7.65 6.10 28.70
C SER A 205 -8.45 4.78 28.75
N ASP A 206 -9.10 4.40 27.65
CA ASP A 206 -9.92 3.21 27.51
C ASP A 206 -9.22 2.01 26.81
N PHE A 207 -7.88 1.97 26.83
CA PHE A 207 -7.12 0.77 26.44
C PHE A 207 -7.52 -0.47 27.27
N SER A 208 -8.12 -0.23 28.45
CA SER A 208 -8.77 -1.24 29.30
C SER A 208 -9.72 -2.15 28.52
N LYS A 209 -10.47 -1.62 27.54
CA LYS A 209 -11.40 -2.37 26.69
C LYS A 209 -10.71 -3.44 25.85
N ILE A 210 -9.56 -3.11 25.25
CA ILE A 210 -8.74 -4.09 24.53
C ILE A 210 -8.24 -5.14 25.52
N THR A 211 -7.77 -4.71 26.68
CA THR A 211 -7.13 -5.58 27.68
C THR A 211 -8.11 -6.50 28.41
N SER A 212 -9.41 -6.27 28.27
CA SER A 212 -10.45 -7.19 28.71
C SER A 212 -10.57 -8.46 27.83
N LEU A 213 -9.99 -8.43 26.63
CA LEU A 213 -10.05 -9.52 25.66
C LEU A 213 -8.88 -10.48 25.84
N ASN A 214 -9.05 -11.46 26.72
CA ASN A 214 -7.98 -12.41 27.09
C ASN A 214 -7.56 -13.36 25.96
N ASN A 215 -8.31 -13.48 24.86
CA ASN A 215 -8.02 -14.42 23.76
C ASN A 215 -7.13 -13.83 22.65
N ILE A 216 -6.73 -12.56 22.78
CA ILE A 216 -5.96 -11.87 21.74
C ILE A 216 -4.54 -12.43 21.66
N GLU A 217 -4.19 -12.95 20.48
CA GLU A 217 -2.86 -13.46 20.13
C GLU A 217 -2.07 -12.44 19.30
N SER A 218 -2.75 -11.55 18.57
CA SER A 218 -2.09 -10.53 17.73
C SER A 218 -2.78 -9.17 17.81
N LEU A 219 -1.99 -8.11 18.03
CA LEU A 219 -2.48 -6.74 18.15
C LEU A 219 -1.67 -5.81 17.24
N TYR A 220 -2.37 -5.16 16.30
CA TYR A 220 -1.80 -4.20 15.37
C TYR A 220 -2.40 -2.82 15.62
N LEU A 221 -1.55 -1.89 16.02
CA LEU A 221 -1.93 -0.54 16.38
C LEU A 221 -1.29 0.44 15.40
N ASN A 222 -2.09 1.15 14.62
CA ASN A 222 -1.65 2.23 13.73
C ASN A 222 -2.34 3.52 14.15
N ILE A 223 -1.78 4.15 15.17
CA ILE A 223 -2.41 5.21 15.92
C ILE A 223 -1.44 6.37 16.01
N TYR A 224 -1.78 7.49 15.38
CA TYR A 224 -0.84 8.60 15.31
C TYR A 224 -0.53 9.23 16.68
N ASN A 225 -1.50 9.37 17.57
CA ASN A 225 -1.37 10.04 18.86
C ASN A 225 -1.37 9.06 20.06
N LEU A 226 -0.87 7.84 19.88
CA LEU A 226 -0.77 6.86 20.96
C LEU A 226 0.29 7.33 21.98
N GLN A 227 -0.16 7.75 23.16
CA GLN A 227 0.73 8.27 24.21
C GLN A 227 0.94 7.29 25.37
N SER A 228 0.13 6.24 25.47
CA SER A 228 0.22 5.25 26.53
C SER A 228 -0.27 3.89 26.06
N VAL A 229 0.32 2.83 26.61
CA VAL A 229 -0.08 1.43 26.44
C VAL A 229 -0.49 0.81 27.78
N ALA A 230 -1.08 1.62 28.67
CA ALA A 230 -1.46 1.15 29.99
C ALA A 230 -2.38 -0.08 29.93
N SER A 231 -2.13 -1.04 30.83
CA SER A 231 -2.87 -2.30 30.93
C SER A 231 -2.57 -3.31 29.81
N ILE A 232 -1.72 -2.98 28.82
CA ILE A 232 -1.34 -3.93 27.76
C ILE A 232 -0.75 -5.22 28.35
N GLU A 233 -0.09 -5.14 29.50
CA GLU A 233 0.46 -6.26 30.28
C GLU A 233 -0.58 -7.34 30.62
N ASN A 234 -1.87 -7.00 30.63
CA ASN A 234 -2.96 -7.94 30.90
C ASN A 234 -3.27 -8.86 29.69
N LEU A 235 -2.80 -8.52 28.49
CA LEU A 235 -2.94 -9.36 27.29
C LEU A 235 -1.95 -10.53 27.32
N THR A 236 -2.11 -11.41 28.32
CA THR A 236 -1.15 -12.47 28.63
C THR A 236 -0.98 -13.49 27.51
N ASN A 237 -1.94 -13.63 26.59
CA ASN A 237 -1.86 -14.55 25.43
C ASN A 237 -1.25 -13.91 24.18
N LEU A 238 -0.86 -12.64 24.23
CA LEU A 238 -0.35 -11.92 23.06
C LEU A 238 1.00 -12.48 22.60
N LYS A 239 1.06 -12.88 21.33
CA LYS A 239 2.25 -13.41 20.64
C LYS A 239 2.83 -12.41 19.65
N GLU A 240 2.01 -11.56 19.06
CA GLU A 240 2.45 -10.55 18.10
C GLU A 240 1.91 -9.17 18.48
N LEU A 241 2.81 -8.20 18.56
CA LEU A 241 2.48 -6.80 18.80
C LEU A 241 3.15 -5.94 17.74
N ARG A 242 2.35 -5.21 16.97
CA ARG A 242 2.83 -4.14 16.09
C ARG A 242 2.25 -2.82 16.53
N ILE A 243 3.10 -1.81 16.62
CA ILE A 243 2.70 -0.45 16.95
C ILE A 243 3.33 0.52 15.95
N ILE A 244 2.52 1.36 15.35
CA ILE A 244 2.92 2.53 14.59
C ILE A 244 2.36 3.73 15.33
N ALA A 245 3.25 4.47 16.00
CA ALA A 245 2.90 5.64 16.80
C ALA A 245 3.69 6.86 16.32
N ARG A 246 3.10 8.06 16.34
CA ARG A 246 3.87 9.30 16.09
C ARG A 246 4.29 10.04 17.35
N ASP A 247 3.72 9.72 18.49
CA ASP A 247 4.11 10.29 19.77
C ASP A 247 4.78 9.20 20.63
N ASN A 248 5.81 9.53 21.42
CA ASN A 248 5.68 9.57 22.89
C ASN A 248 4.81 8.51 23.59
N ILE A 249 5.08 7.21 23.48
CA ILE A 249 4.53 6.24 24.45
C ILE A 249 5.28 6.38 25.79
N LYS A 250 4.58 6.85 26.82
CA LYS A 250 5.16 7.19 28.13
C LYS A 250 5.47 5.98 29.02
N ASP A 251 4.70 4.91 28.88
CA ASP A 251 4.77 3.68 29.69
C ASP A 251 5.14 2.46 28.83
N PHE A 252 6.16 2.64 27.98
CA PHE A 252 6.63 1.63 27.03
C PHE A 252 7.11 0.34 27.72
N GLU A 253 7.64 0.46 28.94
CA GLU A 253 8.15 -0.65 29.76
C GLU A 253 7.08 -1.71 30.08
N LYS A 254 5.79 -1.36 30.02
CA LYS A 254 4.69 -2.32 30.23
C LYS A 254 4.66 -3.43 29.19
N ILE A 255 5.13 -3.16 27.97
CA ILE A 255 5.25 -4.16 26.90
C ILE A 255 6.18 -5.31 27.35
N TYR A 256 7.18 -5.03 28.19
CA TYR A 256 8.15 -6.03 28.66
C TYR A 256 7.58 -7.03 29.68
N GLN A 257 6.29 -6.90 30.03
CA GLN A 257 5.57 -7.85 30.88
C GLN A 257 4.84 -8.93 30.05
N LEU A 258 4.79 -8.80 28.73
CA LEU A 258 4.12 -9.74 27.82
C LEU A 258 4.92 -11.04 27.59
N GLN A 259 4.96 -11.93 28.58
CA GLN A 259 5.80 -13.14 28.59
C GLN A 259 5.61 -14.10 27.41
N ASN A 260 4.49 -14.01 26.68
CA ASN A 260 4.20 -14.83 25.50
C ASN A 260 4.55 -14.19 24.16
N LEU A 261 5.09 -12.97 24.16
CA LEU A 261 5.41 -12.24 22.94
C LEU A 261 6.54 -12.91 22.15
N GLU A 262 6.27 -13.23 20.89
CA GLU A 262 7.20 -13.85 19.94
C GLU A 262 7.67 -12.86 18.86
N TYR A 263 6.84 -11.88 18.50
CA TYR A 263 7.16 -10.84 17.53
C TYR A 263 6.76 -9.45 18.03
N PHE A 264 7.73 -8.55 18.05
CA PHE A 264 7.52 -7.14 18.33
C PHE A 264 7.98 -6.26 17.16
N ASP A 265 7.10 -5.36 16.71
CA ASP A 265 7.35 -4.41 15.63
C ASP A 265 6.91 -3.01 16.06
N TYR A 266 7.85 -2.08 16.19
CA TYR A 266 7.55 -0.71 16.55
C TYR A 266 8.07 0.27 15.50
N SER A 267 7.19 1.15 15.04
CA SER A 267 7.51 2.24 14.12
C SER A 267 7.13 3.57 14.75
N GLY A 268 8.11 4.36 15.17
CA GLY A 268 7.92 5.68 15.77
C GLY A 268 7.76 6.81 14.75
N SER A 269 7.52 8.04 15.20
CA SER A 269 7.71 9.20 14.32
C SER A 269 9.18 9.58 14.23
N TYR A 270 9.58 10.02 13.04
CA TYR A 270 10.84 10.71 12.80
C TYR A 270 10.95 12.07 13.49
N LYS A 271 10.10 12.39 14.49
CA LYS A 271 10.17 13.65 15.23
C LYS A 271 11.22 13.52 16.33
N TYR A 272 11.97 14.59 16.52
CA TYR A 272 13.14 14.66 17.37
C TYR A 272 12.78 14.44 18.85
N GLY A 273 13.23 13.33 19.46
CA GLY A 273 13.21 13.17 20.93
C GLY A 273 12.95 11.76 21.46
N ASP A 274 12.38 10.89 20.64
CA ASP A 274 11.84 9.60 21.05
C ASP A 274 12.94 8.55 21.22
N THR A 275 13.58 8.54 22.39
CA THR A 275 14.49 7.46 22.81
C THR A 275 13.68 6.34 23.46
N LEU A 276 13.77 5.13 22.90
CA LEU A 276 13.27 3.94 23.60
C LEU A 276 14.35 3.38 24.53
N ASP A 277 13.92 3.07 25.75
CA ASP A 277 14.71 2.31 26.72
C ASP A 277 14.32 0.85 26.65
N PHE A 278 15.31 -0.02 26.47
CA PHE A 278 15.13 -1.48 26.38
C PHE A 278 15.35 -2.19 27.73
N GLU A 279 15.58 -1.46 28.82
CA GLU A 279 15.70 -2.07 30.15
C GLU A 279 14.46 -2.91 30.49
N GLY A 280 14.66 -4.20 30.77
CA GLY A 280 13.60 -5.16 31.04
C GLY A 280 13.12 -5.98 29.84
N ILE A 281 13.47 -5.63 28.59
CA ILE A 281 13.06 -6.41 27.40
C ILE A 281 13.54 -7.85 27.45
N ASN A 282 14.66 -8.11 28.13
CA ASN A 282 15.24 -9.43 28.33
C ASN A 282 14.35 -10.39 29.14
N ASN A 283 13.27 -9.89 29.77
CA ASN A 283 12.24 -10.72 30.37
C ASN A 283 11.39 -11.45 29.32
N LEU A 284 11.33 -10.93 28.08
CA LEU A 284 10.55 -11.52 26.98
C LEU A 284 11.27 -12.71 26.35
N THR A 285 11.47 -13.78 27.11
CA THR A 285 12.31 -14.93 26.71
C THR A 285 11.82 -15.67 25.48
N LYS A 286 10.54 -15.55 25.10
CA LYS A 286 9.96 -16.15 23.88
C LYS A 286 10.14 -15.31 22.61
N LEU A 287 10.67 -14.10 22.73
CA LEU A 287 10.79 -13.16 21.62
C LEU A 287 11.78 -13.69 20.58
N LYS A 288 11.28 -13.92 19.36
CA LYS A 288 12.07 -14.39 18.22
C LYS A 288 12.42 -13.27 17.25
N LYS A 289 11.61 -12.21 17.23
CA LYS A 289 11.76 -11.14 16.25
C LYS A 289 11.49 -9.77 16.82
N ILE A 290 12.42 -8.86 16.56
CA ILE A 290 12.30 -7.44 16.88
C ILE A 290 12.48 -6.65 15.58
N ARG A 291 11.53 -5.76 15.29
CA ARG A 291 11.67 -4.74 14.26
C ARG A 291 11.41 -3.36 14.84
N MET A 292 12.29 -2.42 14.54
CA MET A 292 12.25 -1.07 15.04
C MET A 292 12.54 -0.10 13.89
N ASN A 293 11.67 0.87 13.67
CA ASN A 293 11.82 1.82 12.57
C ASN A 293 11.51 3.26 13.01
N GLY A 294 12.37 4.20 12.63
CA GLY A 294 12.13 5.62 12.85
C GLY A 294 12.20 6.01 14.32
N ILE A 295 13.03 5.31 15.10
CA ILE A 295 13.23 5.55 16.53
C ILE A 295 14.67 5.91 16.86
N GLU A 296 14.88 6.53 18.02
CA GLU A 296 16.22 6.67 18.59
C GLU A 296 16.49 5.48 19.52
N VAL A 297 17.64 4.82 19.33
CA VAL A 297 18.13 3.72 20.17
C VAL A 297 19.48 4.12 20.75
N ASN A 298 19.57 4.19 22.08
CA ASN A 298 20.80 4.55 22.78
C ASN A 298 21.58 3.33 23.29
N ASP A 299 20.89 2.24 23.66
CA ASP A 299 21.50 1.04 24.21
C ASP A 299 20.77 -0.21 23.71
N LEU A 300 21.52 -1.18 23.18
CA LEU A 300 21.01 -2.49 22.74
C LEU A 300 21.40 -3.63 23.69
N GLN A 301 22.21 -3.37 24.74
CA GLN A 301 22.68 -4.40 25.67
C GLN A 301 21.55 -5.25 26.28
N PRO A 302 20.37 -4.71 26.63
CA PRO A 302 19.27 -5.54 27.11
C PRO A 302 18.78 -6.56 26.06
N ILE A 303 18.75 -6.17 24.77
CA ILE A 303 18.32 -7.05 23.68
C ILE A 303 19.28 -8.23 23.51
N TYR A 304 20.59 -8.01 23.71
CA TYR A 304 21.61 -9.06 23.54
C TYR A 304 21.44 -10.25 24.49
N LYS A 305 20.63 -10.10 25.55
CA LYS A 305 20.33 -11.14 26.54
C LYS A 305 19.12 -12.02 26.16
N LEU A 306 18.48 -11.79 25.00
CA LEU A 306 17.33 -12.56 24.55
C LEU A 306 17.76 -13.92 23.99
N PRO A 307 17.37 -15.05 24.61
CA PRO A 307 17.91 -16.36 24.27
C PRO A 307 17.39 -16.92 22.93
N ASN A 308 16.18 -16.52 22.51
CA ASN A 308 15.50 -17.08 21.34
C ASN A 308 15.41 -16.11 20.15
N LEU A 309 16.12 -14.97 20.21
CA LEU A 309 16.04 -13.97 19.16
C LEU A 309 16.70 -14.46 17.86
N GLU A 310 15.92 -14.53 16.79
CA GLU A 310 16.32 -14.97 15.45
C GLU A 310 16.49 -13.80 14.48
N ILE A 311 15.71 -12.73 14.64
CA ILE A 311 15.72 -11.56 13.75
C ILE A 311 15.75 -10.26 14.56
N LEU A 312 16.75 -9.43 14.28
CA LEU A 312 16.88 -8.08 14.85
C LEU A 312 17.03 -7.07 13.71
N ASP A 313 16.03 -6.21 13.54
CA ASP A 313 16.00 -5.15 12.53
C ASP A 313 15.81 -3.78 13.20
N ILE A 314 16.85 -2.96 13.15
CA ILE A 314 16.91 -1.66 13.82
C ILE A 314 17.24 -0.58 12.79
N ASN A 315 16.24 0.23 12.44
CA ASN A 315 16.39 1.39 11.57
C ASN A 315 16.15 2.67 12.37
N THR A 316 17.25 3.31 12.77
CA THR A 316 17.23 4.46 13.66
C THR A 316 17.12 5.79 12.94
N ILE A 317 16.95 6.86 13.72
CA ILE A 317 17.13 8.24 13.27
C ILE A 317 18.55 8.72 13.61
N TRP A 318 19.29 9.21 12.61
CA TRP A 318 20.61 9.79 12.86
C TRP A 318 20.48 11.14 13.57
N LYS A 319 21.26 11.35 14.63
CA LYS A 319 21.32 12.62 15.36
C LYS A 319 22.74 12.98 15.77
N LYS A 320 23.16 14.20 15.42
CA LYS A 320 24.48 14.74 15.76
C LYS A 320 24.67 14.83 17.29
N GLY A 321 25.84 14.41 17.77
CA GLY A 321 26.26 14.57 19.17
C GLY A 321 25.82 13.49 20.15
N ARG A 322 25.28 12.36 19.68
CA ARG A 322 24.90 11.21 20.53
C ARG A 322 26.07 10.27 20.81
N ALA A 323 25.93 9.48 21.86
CA ALA A 323 26.86 8.39 22.14
C ALA A 323 26.85 7.38 20.97
N PRO A 324 27.99 6.72 20.71
CA PRO A 324 28.05 5.63 19.74
C PRO A 324 27.16 4.46 20.20
N LEU A 325 26.44 3.84 19.26
CA LEU A 325 25.77 2.57 19.52
C LEU A 325 26.82 1.48 19.77
N ASP A 326 26.72 0.77 20.90
CA ASP A 326 27.69 -0.25 21.31
C ASP A 326 27.24 -1.67 20.91
N PHE A 327 28.16 -2.41 20.29
CA PHE A 327 27.97 -3.81 19.88
C PHE A 327 28.71 -4.80 20.79
N ALA A 328 29.38 -4.37 21.85
CA ALA A 328 29.98 -5.28 22.82
C ALA A 328 28.92 -6.27 23.37
N GLY A 329 29.23 -7.56 23.48
CA GLY A 329 28.30 -8.55 24.02
C GLY A 329 27.16 -8.98 23.10
N ILE A 330 27.05 -8.44 21.87
CA ILE A 330 26.06 -8.89 20.87
C ILE A 330 26.19 -10.38 20.55
N ASP A 331 27.38 -10.94 20.74
CA ASP A 331 27.68 -12.36 20.56
C ASP A 331 26.91 -13.28 21.51
N GLN A 332 26.25 -12.75 22.55
CA GLN A 332 25.31 -13.52 23.37
C GLN A 332 24.07 -14.00 22.59
N LEU A 333 23.74 -13.37 21.46
CA LEU A 333 22.63 -13.76 20.59
C LEU A 333 22.96 -15.00 19.74
N GLN A 334 23.03 -16.17 20.38
CA GLN A 334 23.46 -17.42 19.73
C GLN A 334 22.50 -17.92 18.64
N ASN A 335 21.23 -17.52 18.67
CA ASN A 335 20.19 -17.94 17.72
C ASN A 335 19.92 -16.92 16.60
N LEU A 336 20.63 -15.79 16.57
CA LEU A 336 20.39 -14.73 15.61
C LEU A 336 20.75 -15.19 14.19
N LYS A 337 19.77 -15.11 13.29
CA LYS A 337 19.85 -15.47 11.87
C LYS A 337 19.95 -14.25 10.97
N GLU A 338 19.22 -13.19 11.29
CA GLU A 338 19.18 -11.96 10.51
C GLU A 338 19.45 -10.75 11.39
N LEU A 339 20.43 -9.93 10.99
CA LEU A 339 20.76 -8.67 11.64
C LEU A 339 20.72 -7.54 10.62
N THR A 340 19.86 -6.55 10.86
CA THR A 340 19.80 -5.30 10.10
C THR A 340 20.01 -4.12 11.03
N ILE A 341 21.01 -3.29 10.75
CA ILE A 341 21.26 -2.03 11.46
C ILE A 341 21.37 -0.91 10.42
N ILE A 342 20.49 0.07 10.50
CA ILE A 342 20.43 1.19 9.54
C ILE A 342 20.47 2.52 10.30
N LYS A 343 21.34 3.43 9.85
CA LYS A 343 21.54 4.78 10.41
C LYS A 343 21.91 4.82 11.90
N PRO A 344 22.78 3.92 12.42
CA PRO A 344 23.12 3.95 13.83
C PRO A 344 23.86 5.26 14.18
N SER A 345 23.74 5.69 15.43
CA SER A 345 24.42 6.88 15.92
C SER A 345 25.91 6.59 16.15
N ASN A 346 26.77 7.38 15.49
CA ASN A 346 28.20 7.55 15.81
C ASN A 346 29.06 6.27 15.97
N VAL A 347 28.70 5.16 15.33
CA VAL A 347 29.50 3.92 15.41
C VAL A 347 30.84 4.11 14.69
N SER A 348 31.94 3.75 15.37
CA SER A 348 33.29 3.73 14.79
C SER A 348 33.89 2.34 14.62
N ASP A 349 33.38 1.33 15.33
CA ASP A 349 33.88 -0.04 15.25
C ASP A 349 32.73 -1.05 15.25
N ILE A 350 32.81 -2.03 14.34
CA ILE A 350 31.86 -3.14 14.20
C ILE A 350 32.52 -4.51 14.43
N SER A 351 33.75 -4.55 14.97
CA SER A 351 34.51 -5.79 15.19
C SER A 351 33.73 -6.87 15.96
N SER A 352 32.93 -6.47 16.96
CA SER A 352 32.10 -7.38 17.77
C SER A 352 31.07 -8.16 16.94
N LEU A 353 30.61 -7.64 15.80
CA LEU A 353 29.65 -8.33 14.93
C LEU A 353 30.23 -9.64 14.36
N GLY A 354 31.55 -9.70 14.12
CA GLY A 354 32.22 -10.89 13.60
C GLY A 354 32.20 -12.10 14.54
N LYS A 355 31.79 -11.92 15.80
CA LYS A 355 31.65 -13.00 16.79
C LYS A 355 30.31 -13.74 16.69
N LEU A 356 29.35 -13.22 15.91
CA LEU A 356 28.04 -13.84 15.71
C LEU A 356 28.18 -15.13 14.87
N LYS A 357 27.78 -16.26 15.45
CA LYS A 357 28.02 -17.60 14.88
C LYS A 357 26.93 -18.10 13.92
N SER A 358 25.70 -17.63 14.10
CA SER A 358 24.50 -18.17 13.45
C SER A 358 23.92 -17.30 12.35
N VAL A 359 24.46 -16.08 12.17
CA VAL A 359 23.90 -15.08 11.25
C VAL A 359 24.14 -15.51 9.80
N GLU A 360 23.04 -15.60 9.06
CA GLU A 360 23.00 -15.95 7.64
C GLU A 360 22.80 -14.71 6.77
N LYS A 361 22.18 -13.66 7.32
CA LYS A 361 21.95 -12.37 6.63
C LYS A 361 22.37 -11.19 7.50
N LEU A 362 23.27 -10.36 6.96
CA LEU A 362 23.75 -9.15 7.61
C LEU A 362 23.52 -7.94 6.69
N ALA A 363 22.82 -6.93 7.20
CA ALA A 363 22.61 -5.66 6.52
C ALA A 363 23.01 -4.49 7.41
N LEU A 364 24.07 -3.77 7.03
CA LEU A 364 24.55 -2.58 7.71
C LEU A 364 24.55 -1.42 6.71
N ALA A 365 23.84 -0.34 7.01
CA ALA A 365 23.78 0.79 6.08
C ALA A 365 23.73 2.15 6.78
N LEU A 366 24.23 3.17 6.09
CA LEU A 366 24.18 4.57 6.53
C LEU A 366 24.84 4.78 7.90
N PHE A 367 25.98 4.15 8.17
CA PHE A 367 26.73 4.37 9.42
C PHE A 367 27.33 5.78 9.54
N MET A 368 27.28 6.58 8.46
CA MET A 368 27.71 7.99 8.43
C MET A 368 29.15 8.24 8.93
N ASN A 369 30.02 7.24 8.83
CA ASN A 369 31.40 7.30 9.30
C ASN A 369 32.37 6.70 8.26
N SER A 370 33.22 7.54 7.67
CA SER A 370 34.21 7.12 6.67
C SER A 370 35.37 6.29 7.24
N ASN A 371 35.52 6.26 8.56
CA ASN A 371 36.60 5.57 9.26
C ASN A 371 36.10 4.34 10.04
N LEU A 372 34.96 3.77 9.64
CA LEU A 372 34.40 2.58 10.29
C LEU A 372 35.39 1.40 10.23
N THR A 373 35.77 0.85 11.38
CA THR A 373 36.68 -0.30 11.50
C THR A 373 35.92 -1.60 11.75
N GLY A 374 36.58 -2.74 11.60
CA GLY A 374 36.03 -4.05 12.00
C GLY A 374 35.43 -4.89 10.88
N TYR A 375 35.43 -4.41 9.63
CA TYR A 375 34.97 -5.20 8.47
C TYR A 375 35.69 -6.55 8.32
N SER A 376 36.98 -6.62 8.65
CA SER A 376 37.75 -7.89 8.62
C SER A 376 37.19 -8.97 9.55
N GLU A 377 36.49 -8.59 10.61
CA GLU A 377 35.85 -9.53 11.53
C GLU A 377 34.56 -10.10 10.94
N ILE A 378 33.81 -9.31 10.15
CA ILE A 378 32.71 -9.84 9.31
C ILE A 378 33.25 -10.90 8.34
N GLY A 379 34.48 -10.70 7.85
CA GLY A 379 35.28 -11.67 7.08
C GLY A 379 35.36 -13.09 7.63
N LYS A 380 35.06 -13.29 8.93
CA LYS A 380 35.19 -14.56 9.65
C LYS A 380 33.85 -15.25 9.92
N MET A 381 32.72 -14.64 9.53
CA MET A 381 31.37 -15.16 9.78
C MET A 381 31.04 -16.34 8.85
N GLY A 382 31.24 -17.57 9.33
CA GLY A 382 31.16 -18.79 8.51
C GLY A 382 29.78 -19.17 7.93
N GLN A 383 28.68 -18.60 8.44
CA GLN A 383 27.31 -18.92 7.99
C GLN A 383 26.70 -17.87 7.05
N LEU A 384 27.41 -16.77 6.80
CA LEU A 384 26.89 -15.62 6.09
C LEU A 384 26.65 -15.90 4.60
N LYS A 385 25.39 -15.87 4.16
CA LYS A 385 24.98 -16.07 2.75
C LYS A 385 24.62 -14.76 2.05
N THR A 386 24.02 -13.83 2.80
CA THR A 386 23.60 -12.52 2.30
C THR A 386 24.29 -11.42 3.08
N LEU A 387 24.98 -10.54 2.37
CA LEU A 387 25.68 -9.39 2.95
C LEU A 387 25.30 -8.10 2.21
N SER A 388 24.81 -7.12 2.96
CA SER A 388 24.55 -5.77 2.47
C SER A 388 25.30 -4.75 3.31
N LEU A 389 26.24 -4.03 2.72
CA LEU A 389 27.01 -2.96 3.36
C LEU A 389 26.87 -1.63 2.60
N SER A 390 25.70 -1.38 2.02
CA SER A 390 25.45 -0.19 1.21
C SER A 390 25.53 1.11 2.02
N ASP A 391 25.90 2.22 1.37
CA ASP A 391 25.87 3.56 1.96
C ASP A 391 26.78 3.73 3.21
N ASN A 392 27.98 3.15 3.22
CA ASN A 392 28.91 3.21 4.36
C ASN A 392 30.26 3.89 4.06
N TYR A 393 30.38 4.61 2.94
CA TYR A 393 31.62 5.29 2.51
C TYR A 393 32.86 4.36 2.39
N MET A 394 32.66 3.05 2.31
CA MET A 394 33.71 2.04 2.27
C MET A 394 34.53 2.19 0.98
N ALA A 395 35.86 2.09 1.06
CA ALA A 395 36.76 2.16 -0.08
C ALA A 395 37.56 0.85 -0.29
N ASP A 396 37.99 0.21 0.80
CA ASP A 396 38.73 -1.06 0.79
C ASP A 396 37.80 -2.24 1.12
N ILE A 397 37.84 -3.26 0.27
CA ILE A 397 37.06 -4.49 0.41
C ILE A 397 37.90 -5.76 0.33
N ASN A 398 39.22 -5.67 0.50
CA ASN A 398 40.12 -6.83 0.40
C ASN A 398 39.79 -7.94 1.40
N TRP A 399 39.20 -7.58 2.55
CA TRP A 399 38.71 -8.52 3.55
C TRP A 399 37.60 -9.44 3.03
N LEU A 400 36.86 -9.08 1.97
CA LEU A 400 35.87 -9.98 1.36
C LEU A 400 36.52 -11.24 0.78
N SER A 401 37.82 -11.20 0.45
CA SER A 401 38.53 -12.33 -0.12
C SER A 401 38.60 -13.56 0.79
N SER A 402 38.30 -13.41 2.09
CA SER A 402 38.25 -14.51 3.07
C SER A 402 36.88 -15.17 3.20
N ILE A 403 35.81 -14.60 2.62
CA ILE A 403 34.45 -15.13 2.72
C ILE A 403 34.10 -15.83 1.42
N ASN A 404 33.94 -17.15 1.37
CA ASN A 404 33.73 -17.87 0.10
C ASN A 404 32.31 -18.39 -0.13
N GLN A 405 31.45 -18.26 0.89
CA GLN A 405 30.10 -18.82 0.94
C GLN A 405 28.98 -17.80 0.67
N ILE A 406 29.32 -16.53 0.40
CA ILE A 406 28.32 -15.50 0.07
C ILE A 406 27.71 -15.78 -1.30
N GLU A 407 26.38 -15.76 -1.35
CA GLU A 407 25.57 -15.91 -2.56
C GLU A 407 24.98 -14.56 -3.02
N ASP A 408 24.70 -13.66 -2.08
CA ASP A 408 24.09 -12.35 -2.29
C ASP A 408 24.93 -11.23 -1.68
N LEU A 409 25.46 -10.33 -2.51
CA LEU A 409 26.27 -9.20 -2.07
C LEU A 409 25.74 -7.87 -2.59
N SER A 410 25.54 -6.91 -1.68
CA SER A 410 25.29 -5.51 -2.00
C SER A 410 26.27 -4.62 -1.26
N ILE A 411 27.12 -3.92 -2.01
CA ILE A 411 28.05 -2.90 -1.46
C ILE A 411 27.90 -1.57 -2.20
N SER A 412 26.68 -1.30 -2.68
CA SER A 412 26.30 -0.08 -3.40
C SER A 412 26.49 1.21 -2.58
N GLU A 413 26.56 2.35 -3.26
CA GLU A 413 26.68 3.69 -2.66
C GLU A 413 27.88 3.82 -1.70
N ASN A 414 28.99 3.17 -2.05
CA ASN A 414 30.26 3.26 -1.34
C ASN A 414 31.32 3.96 -2.21
N ASN A 415 32.48 4.26 -1.62
CA ASN A 415 33.58 4.96 -2.29
C ASN A 415 34.52 3.99 -3.02
N LEU A 416 33.97 2.92 -3.60
CA LEU A 416 34.76 1.84 -4.20
C LEU A 416 35.40 2.28 -5.53
N THR A 417 36.70 2.03 -5.65
CA THR A 417 37.48 2.18 -6.90
C THR A 417 38.19 0.89 -7.30
N ASP A 418 38.43 -0.02 -6.34
CA ASP A 418 38.98 -1.35 -6.54
C ASP A 418 38.02 -2.42 -5.99
N ILE A 419 37.85 -3.50 -6.75
CA ILE A 419 37.02 -4.66 -6.40
C ILE A 419 37.79 -5.99 -6.48
N SER A 420 39.13 -5.95 -6.46
CA SER A 420 40.01 -7.12 -6.42
C SER A 420 39.65 -8.12 -5.32
N GLY A 421 39.22 -7.63 -4.15
CA GLY A 421 38.72 -8.44 -3.03
C GLY A 421 37.53 -9.35 -3.34
N LEU A 422 36.80 -9.13 -4.43
CA LEU A 422 35.67 -9.99 -4.83
C LEU A 422 36.12 -11.29 -5.52
N SER A 423 37.36 -11.40 -5.99
CA SER A 423 37.79 -12.46 -6.93
C SER A 423 37.61 -13.90 -6.43
N ASN A 424 37.51 -14.11 -5.11
CA ASN A 424 37.34 -15.42 -4.49
C ASN A 424 35.87 -15.80 -4.22
N LEU A 425 34.90 -14.91 -4.46
CA LEU A 425 33.48 -15.11 -4.17
C LEU A 425 32.79 -16.01 -5.21
N LYS A 426 33.30 -17.22 -5.42
CA LYS A 426 32.89 -18.11 -6.53
C LYS A 426 31.44 -18.61 -6.43
N GLN A 427 30.81 -18.52 -5.26
CA GLN A 427 29.41 -18.90 -5.04
C GLN A 427 28.43 -17.73 -5.28
N LEU A 428 28.94 -16.54 -5.59
CA LEU A 428 28.13 -15.35 -5.72
C LEU A 428 27.19 -15.45 -6.93
N LYS A 429 25.90 -15.27 -6.67
CA LYS A 429 24.82 -15.29 -7.66
C LYS A 429 24.34 -13.88 -7.97
N ASN A 430 24.22 -13.04 -6.93
CA ASN A 430 23.66 -11.70 -7.06
C ASN A 430 24.63 -10.65 -6.53
N LEU A 431 24.98 -9.69 -7.36
CA LEU A 431 25.94 -8.64 -7.03
C LEU A 431 25.41 -7.25 -7.38
N ARG A 432 25.41 -6.34 -6.39
CA ARG A 432 25.06 -4.93 -6.56
C ARG A 432 26.24 -4.04 -6.14
N LEU A 433 26.71 -3.23 -7.09
CA LEU A 433 27.85 -2.30 -6.95
C LEU A 433 27.47 -0.87 -7.34
N GLU A 434 26.21 -0.50 -7.14
CA GLU A 434 25.62 0.74 -7.66
C GLU A 434 26.28 1.97 -7.05
N GLY A 435 26.24 3.10 -7.75
CA GLY A 435 26.68 4.41 -7.22
C GLY A 435 28.15 4.49 -6.81
N SER A 436 28.98 3.54 -7.24
CA SER A 436 30.40 3.47 -6.89
C SER A 436 31.30 4.15 -7.91
N GLY A 437 32.52 4.54 -7.51
CA GLY A 437 33.53 5.18 -8.36
C GLY A 437 34.23 4.25 -9.36
N LEU A 438 33.69 3.06 -9.61
CA LEU A 438 34.35 1.97 -10.34
C LEU A 438 34.52 2.28 -11.82
N THR A 439 35.76 2.20 -12.31
CA THR A 439 36.10 2.27 -13.74
C THR A 439 36.59 0.93 -14.29
N ASN A 440 37.28 0.14 -13.46
CA ASN A 440 37.82 -1.18 -13.78
C ASN A 440 37.02 -2.27 -13.08
N ILE A 441 36.52 -3.24 -13.86
CA ILE A 441 35.73 -4.37 -13.38
C ILE A 441 36.35 -5.74 -13.73
N SER A 442 37.66 -5.79 -13.98
CA SER A 442 38.38 -7.01 -14.36
C SER A 442 38.17 -8.20 -13.40
N SER A 443 38.06 -7.94 -12.10
CA SER A 443 37.81 -8.95 -11.07
C SER A 443 36.49 -9.71 -11.28
N LEU A 444 35.49 -9.09 -11.93
CA LEU A 444 34.20 -9.74 -12.20
C LEU A 444 34.33 -10.95 -13.11
N SER A 445 35.38 -11.01 -13.96
CA SER A 445 35.63 -12.15 -14.85
C SER A 445 35.80 -13.49 -14.12
N LYS A 446 36.04 -13.47 -12.80
CA LYS A 446 36.19 -14.68 -11.96
C LYS A 446 34.88 -15.17 -11.34
N LEU A 447 33.79 -14.42 -11.49
CA LEU A 447 32.50 -14.67 -10.83
C LEU A 447 31.50 -15.35 -11.76
N GLU A 448 31.90 -16.47 -12.36
CA GLU A 448 31.19 -17.15 -13.45
C GLU A 448 29.78 -17.66 -13.07
N GLN A 449 29.47 -17.77 -11.78
CA GLN A 449 28.17 -18.19 -11.26
C GLN A 449 27.14 -17.05 -11.10
N LEU A 450 27.53 -15.81 -11.44
CA LEU A 450 26.62 -14.67 -11.36
C LEU A 450 25.40 -14.85 -12.26
N THR A 451 24.22 -14.69 -11.66
CA THR A 451 22.91 -14.66 -12.33
C THR A 451 22.34 -13.26 -12.40
N GLU A 452 22.65 -12.39 -11.43
CA GLU A 452 22.25 -10.98 -11.42
C GLU A 452 23.43 -10.06 -11.12
N LEU A 453 23.59 -9.02 -11.95
CA LEU A 453 24.62 -8.00 -11.78
C LEU A 453 24.04 -6.60 -12.00
N SER A 454 24.27 -5.72 -11.02
CA SER A 454 23.96 -4.30 -11.11
C SER A 454 25.20 -3.43 -10.97
N LEU A 455 25.46 -2.64 -12.01
CA LEU A 455 26.54 -1.64 -12.11
C LEU A 455 25.95 -0.23 -12.32
N ILE A 456 24.75 0.03 -11.79
CA ILE A 456 24.04 1.29 -11.99
C ILE A 456 24.87 2.47 -11.49
N ARG A 457 24.92 3.56 -12.27
CA ARG A 457 25.62 4.81 -11.90
C ARG A 457 27.07 4.58 -11.43
N THR A 458 27.74 3.56 -11.98
CA THR A 458 29.20 3.43 -11.84
C THR A 458 29.91 4.24 -12.93
N LYS A 459 31.24 4.20 -12.99
CA LYS A 459 32.04 4.91 -13.99
C LYS A 459 32.70 3.94 -14.97
N VAL A 460 32.10 2.76 -15.16
CA VAL A 460 32.68 1.69 -15.97
C VAL A 460 32.73 2.14 -17.42
N VAL A 461 33.88 1.91 -18.04
CA VAL A 461 34.17 2.25 -19.44
C VAL A 461 34.36 1.01 -20.31
N ASN A 462 34.88 -0.08 -19.74
CA ASN A 462 35.14 -1.33 -20.47
C ASN A 462 34.24 -2.48 -19.97
N ALA A 463 33.45 -3.05 -20.87
CA ALA A 463 32.57 -4.19 -20.61
C ALA A 463 33.23 -5.57 -20.83
N ASP A 464 34.46 -5.67 -21.36
CA ASP A 464 35.14 -6.93 -21.68
C ASP A 464 35.10 -7.97 -20.55
N PRO A 465 35.31 -7.61 -19.26
CA PRO A 465 35.26 -8.60 -18.18
C PRO A 465 33.92 -9.31 -18.05
N LEU A 466 32.81 -8.69 -18.51
CA LEU A 466 31.48 -9.28 -18.46
C LEU A 466 31.34 -10.48 -19.40
N SER A 467 32.16 -10.59 -20.46
CA SER A 467 32.09 -11.66 -21.47
C SER A 467 32.22 -13.09 -20.91
N HIS A 468 32.70 -13.24 -19.67
CA HIS A 468 32.87 -14.52 -18.97
C HIS A 468 31.62 -14.94 -18.18
N LEU A 469 30.66 -14.03 -17.97
CA LEU A 469 29.48 -14.22 -17.12
C LEU A 469 28.33 -14.90 -17.88
N SER A 470 28.59 -16.05 -18.50
CA SER A 470 27.62 -16.72 -19.39
C SER A 470 26.31 -17.16 -18.72
N GLN A 471 26.28 -17.29 -17.39
CA GLN A 471 25.09 -17.63 -16.59
C GLN A 471 24.21 -16.42 -16.23
N LEU A 472 24.64 -15.21 -16.62
CA LEU A 472 23.95 -13.99 -16.24
C LEU A 472 22.57 -13.92 -16.89
N LYS A 473 21.54 -13.73 -16.06
CA LYS A 473 20.14 -13.59 -16.46
C LYS A 473 19.67 -12.15 -16.42
N LYS A 474 20.23 -11.33 -15.52
CA LYS A 474 19.85 -9.94 -15.32
C LYS A 474 21.05 -9.03 -15.25
N LEU A 475 21.04 -7.99 -16.09
CA LEU A 475 22.11 -7.00 -16.15
C LEU A 475 21.55 -5.57 -16.21
N THR A 476 21.98 -4.73 -15.28
CA THR A 476 21.67 -3.28 -15.24
C THR A 476 22.94 -2.46 -15.35
N LEU A 477 23.02 -1.62 -16.38
CA LEU A 477 24.21 -0.84 -16.76
C LEU A 477 23.96 0.68 -16.89
N TYR A 478 22.76 1.18 -16.59
CA TYR A 478 22.46 2.59 -16.81
C TYR A 478 23.34 3.53 -15.98
N GLY A 479 23.71 4.67 -16.56
CA GLY A 479 24.57 5.66 -15.90
C GLY A 479 26.06 5.32 -15.88
N ASN A 480 26.51 4.43 -16.77
CA ASN A 480 27.94 4.15 -17.02
C ASN A 480 28.49 4.94 -18.22
N GLN A 481 29.76 4.70 -18.54
CA GLN A 481 30.49 5.28 -19.68
C GLN A 481 30.92 4.21 -20.70
N ILE A 482 30.21 3.07 -20.72
CA ILE A 482 30.47 1.98 -21.65
C ILE A 482 30.05 2.43 -23.05
N SER A 483 30.99 2.36 -23.99
CA SER A 483 30.77 2.73 -25.40
C SER A 483 30.95 1.57 -26.39
N ASP A 484 31.58 0.48 -25.93
CA ASP A 484 31.70 -0.80 -26.63
C ASP A 484 31.04 -1.88 -25.80
N ILE A 485 30.06 -2.55 -26.40
CA ILE A 485 29.23 -3.59 -25.77
C ILE A 485 29.41 -4.94 -26.45
N SER A 486 30.44 -5.12 -27.28
CA SER A 486 30.75 -6.37 -27.96
C SER A 486 30.83 -7.57 -27.00
N ALA A 487 31.36 -7.33 -25.80
CA ALA A 487 31.43 -8.30 -24.71
C ALA A 487 30.07 -8.89 -24.29
N LEU A 488 28.98 -8.12 -24.42
CA LEU A 488 27.64 -8.57 -24.04
C LEU A 488 27.15 -9.72 -24.93
N GLY A 489 27.69 -9.88 -26.14
CA GLY A 489 27.28 -10.94 -27.08
C GLY A 489 27.50 -12.37 -26.59
N ASN A 490 28.29 -12.57 -25.52
CA ASN A 490 28.51 -13.86 -24.88
C ASN A 490 27.49 -14.16 -23.76
N LEU A 491 26.67 -13.18 -23.36
CA LEU A 491 25.69 -13.31 -22.29
C LEU A 491 24.39 -13.94 -22.80
N THR A 492 24.48 -15.09 -23.46
CA THR A 492 23.35 -15.68 -24.20
C THR A 492 22.19 -16.15 -23.31
N SER A 493 22.41 -16.28 -22.00
CA SER A 493 21.39 -16.62 -21.00
C SER A 493 20.59 -15.41 -20.49
N LEU A 494 20.89 -14.20 -20.99
CA LEU A 494 20.33 -12.97 -20.47
C LEU A 494 18.84 -12.84 -20.80
N GLU A 495 18.03 -12.65 -19.76
CA GLU A 495 16.57 -12.49 -19.85
C GLU A 495 16.15 -11.02 -19.67
N TYR A 496 16.96 -10.23 -18.93
CA TYR A 496 16.71 -8.82 -18.65
C TYR A 496 17.98 -7.99 -18.88
N LEU A 497 17.88 -6.98 -19.74
CA LEU A 497 18.93 -6.01 -19.99
C LEU A 497 18.41 -4.58 -19.90
N ASN A 498 18.98 -3.79 -18.99
CA ASN A 498 18.70 -2.37 -18.89
C ASN A 498 19.98 -1.57 -19.09
N MET A 499 20.01 -0.83 -20.20
CA MET A 499 21.08 0.09 -20.55
C MET A 499 20.53 1.50 -20.80
N THR A 500 19.51 1.92 -20.04
CA THR A 500 18.97 3.28 -20.12
C THR A 500 20.10 4.31 -20.06
N SER A 501 19.98 5.36 -20.87
CA SER A 501 20.96 6.44 -20.98
C SER A 501 22.39 5.97 -21.30
N SER A 502 22.56 4.86 -22.02
CA SER A 502 23.88 4.30 -22.38
C SER A 502 24.11 4.36 -23.88
N VAL A 503 24.83 5.38 -24.33
CA VAL A 503 25.09 5.61 -25.76
C VAL A 503 26.18 4.68 -26.27
N ASN A 504 25.83 3.80 -27.21
CA ASN A 504 26.76 2.90 -27.88
C ASN A 504 26.78 3.15 -29.40
N LYS A 505 27.94 2.88 -30.02
CA LYS A 505 28.12 3.07 -31.47
C LYS A 505 27.41 1.98 -32.28
N ASP A 506 27.40 0.76 -31.76
CA ASP A 506 26.84 -0.41 -32.43
C ASP A 506 26.05 -1.29 -31.45
N TYR A 507 24.79 -1.51 -31.75
CA TYR A 507 23.88 -2.39 -30.99
C TYR A 507 23.70 -3.76 -31.66
N SER A 508 24.35 -4.02 -32.80
CA SER A 508 24.21 -5.26 -33.58
C SER A 508 24.46 -6.52 -32.75
N VAL A 509 25.40 -6.45 -31.80
CA VAL A 509 25.74 -7.54 -30.90
C VAL A 509 24.57 -8.03 -30.05
N LEU A 510 23.61 -7.15 -29.74
CA LEU A 510 22.43 -7.51 -28.94
C LEU A 510 21.54 -8.54 -29.64
N SER A 511 21.63 -8.69 -30.97
CA SER A 511 20.92 -9.73 -31.74
C SER A 511 21.25 -11.16 -31.30
N LYS A 512 22.39 -11.37 -30.62
CA LYS A 512 22.78 -12.68 -30.07
C LYS A 512 22.00 -13.06 -28.80
N LEU A 513 21.37 -12.09 -28.13
CA LEU A 513 20.72 -12.26 -26.82
C LEU A 513 19.27 -12.72 -26.95
N THR A 514 19.07 -13.83 -27.67
CA THR A 514 17.75 -14.32 -28.08
C THR A 514 16.84 -14.75 -26.92
N GLN A 515 17.38 -14.92 -25.71
CA GLN A 515 16.61 -15.23 -24.49
C GLN A 515 16.02 -13.98 -23.79
N LEU A 516 16.30 -12.78 -24.31
CA LEU A 516 15.78 -11.55 -23.72
C LEU A 516 14.26 -11.53 -23.71
N LYS A 517 13.71 -11.26 -22.53
CA LYS A 517 12.29 -10.99 -22.27
C LYS A 517 12.03 -9.50 -22.06
N SER A 518 13.03 -8.77 -21.52
CA SER A 518 12.92 -7.34 -21.28
C SER A 518 14.19 -6.62 -21.72
N LEU A 519 14.03 -5.59 -22.55
CA LEU A 519 15.11 -4.73 -23.03
C LEU A 519 14.75 -3.25 -22.85
N SER A 520 15.62 -2.50 -22.17
CA SER A 520 15.53 -1.04 -22.08
C SER A 520 16.76 -0.37 -22.66
N LEU A 521 16.53 0.44 -23.70
CA LEU A 521 17.50 1.36 -24.32
C LEU A 521 16.96 2.80 -24.31
N GLN A 522 16.16 3.16 -23.30
CA GLN A 522 15.64 4.52 -23.14
C GLN A 522 16.78 5.55 -23.18
N SER A 523 16.58 6.71 -23.82
CA SER A 523 17.56 7.83 -23.84
C SER A 523 18.96 7.43 -24.33
N SER A 524 19.07 6.41 -25.20
CA SER A 524 20.36 5.82 -25.63
C SER A 524 20.79 6.23 -27.05
N LYS A 525 20.11 7.23 -27.63
CA LYS A 525 20.35 7.78 -28.97
C LYS A 525 20.30 6.72 -30.09
N VAL A 526 19.50 5.67 -29.89
CA VAL A 526 19.31 4.60 -30.87
C VAL A 526 18.59 5.17 -32.10
N LYS A 527 19.09 4.82 -33.29
CA LYS A 527 18.45 5.15 -34.57
C LYS A 527 18.04 3.89 -35.34
N ASN A 528 18.95 2.93 -35.42
CA ASN A 528 18.72 1.65 -36.11
C ASN A 528 18.45 0.55 -35.08
N ILE A 529 17.35 -0.18 -35.27
CA ILE A 529 16.89 -1.26 -34.39
C ILE A 529 16.86 -2.64 -35.07
N ASN A 530 17.58 -2.83 -36.17
CA ASN A 530 17.59 -4.10 -36.94
C ASN A 530 18.03 -5.32 -36.11
N PHE A 531 18.83 -5.09 -35.07
CA PHE A 531 19.27 -6.14 -34.14
C PHE A 531 18.10 -6.80 -33.38
N LEU A 532 16.93 -6.15 -33.33
CA LEU A 532 15.75 -6.70 -32.65
C LEU A 532 15.10 -7.86 -33.39
N THR A 533 15.35 -8.04 -34.70
CA THR A 533 14.64 -9.04 -35.54
C THR A 533 14.72 -10.49 -35.04
N LEU A 534 15.73 -10.81 -34.23
CA LEU A 534 15.94 -12.15 -33.65
C LEU A 534 15.51 -12.26 -32.18
N LEU A 535 15.07 -11.16 -31.55
CA LEU A 535 14.72 -11.10 -30.12
C LEU A 535 13.25 -11.44 -29.89
N THR A 536 12.77 -12.53 -30.51
CA THR A 536 11.35 -12.88 -30.57
C THR A 536 10.74 -13.27 -29.22
N ASN A 537 11.56 -13.47 -28.18
CA ASN A 537 11.11 -13.76 -26.81
C ASN A 537 10.81 -12.50 -25.98
N LEU A 538 10.99 -11.30 -26.54
CA LEU A 538 10.69 -10.06 -25.85
C LEU A 538 9.21 -9.96 -25.49
N ASP A 539 8.95 -9.72 -24.20
CA ASP A 539 7.65 -9.38 -23.61
C ASP A 539 7.54 -7.86 -23.40
N GLU A 540 8.66 -7.22 -23.01
CA GLU A 540 8.74 -5.79 -22.75
C GLU A 540 9.90 -5.13 -23.51
N LEU A 541 9.61 -4.03 -24.22
CA LEU A 541 10.61 -3.25 -24.93
C LEU A 541 10.44 -1.76 -24.67
N ASN A 542 11.47 -1.13 -24.09
CA ASN A 542 11.53 0.31 -23.86
C ASN A 542 12.59 0.98 -24.74
N LEU A 543 12.11 1.80 -25.67
CA LEU A 543 12.89 2.59 -26.62
C LEU A 543 12.55 4.09 -26.53
N VAL A 544 12.05 4.55 -25.38
CA VAL A 544 11.66 5.95 -25.16
C VAL A 544 12.84 6.90 -25.35
N ASP A 545 12.59 8.08 -25.91
CA ASP A 545 13.58 9.17 -26.02
C ASP A 545 14.80 8.76 -26.86
N ASN A 546 14.55 8.30 -28.08
CA ASN A 546 15.56 7.90 -29.05
C ASN A 546 15.36 8.66 -30.38
N GLN A 547 15.98 8.19 -31.46
CA GLN A 547 15.93 8.83 -32.78
C GLN A 547 15.40 7.86 -33.83
N ILE A 548 14.49 6.97 -33.44
CA ILE A 548 13.96 5.90 -34.28
C ILE A 548 12.93 6.48 -35.25
N GLU A 549 13.07 6.11 -36.53
CA GLU A 549 12.15 6.46 -37.62
C GLU A 549 11.54 5.19 -38.24
N ASP A 550 12.38 4.17 -38.47
CA ASP A 550 12.00 2.88 -39.03
C ASP A 550 11.76 1.84 -37.91
N ILE A 551 10.52 1.33 -37.86
CA ILE A 551 10.09 0.30 -36.91
C ILE A 551 9.85 -1.07 -37.55
N SER A 552 10.22 -1.26 -38.82
CA SER A 552 10.08 -2.54 -39.54
C SER A 552 10.74 -3.76 -38.88
N PRO A 553 11.81 -3.62 -38.07
CA PRO A 553 12.33 -4.76 -37.31
C PRO A 553 11.36 -5.33 -36.28
N LEU A 554 10.40 -4.53 -35.79
CA LEU A 554 9.47 -4.94 -34.73
C LEU A 554 8.45 -5.98 -35.18
N ARG A 555 8.20 -6.14 -36.49
CA ARG A 555 7.18 -7.06 -37.03
C ARG A 555 7.34 -8.54 -36.62
N THR A 556 8.52 -8.89 -36.14
CA THR A 556 8.88 -10.26 -35.71
C THR A 556 8.61 -10.51 -34.23
N LEU A 557 8.37 -9.46 -33.44
CA LEU A 557 8.32 -9.49 -31.97
C LEU A 557 6.91 -9.80 -31.46
N THR A 558 6.27 -10.81 -32.02
CA THR A 558 4.85 -11.14 -31.82
C THR A 558 4.46 -11.50 -30.37
N ASN A 559 5.44 -11.78 -29.50
CA ASN A 559 5.24 -12.02 -28.07
C ASN A 559 5.18 -10.74 -27.22
N LEU A 560 5.45 -9.56 -27.80
CA LEU A 560 5.45 -8.30 -27.05
C LEU A 560 4.09 -8.02 -26.43
N ARG A 561 4.08 -7.77 -25.12
CA ARG A 561 2.92 -7.27 -24.38
C ARG A 561 3.04 -5.79 -24.04
N LYS A 562 4.27 -5.27 -23.94
CA LYS A 562 4.53 -3.86 -23.63
C LYS A 562 5.58 -3.24 -24.55
N LEU A 563 5.20 -2.16 -25.23
CA LEU A 563 6.05 -1.42 -26.17
C LEU A 563 6.05 0.08 -25.89
N GLU A 564 7.20 0.62 -25.50
CA GLU A 564 7.37 2.06 -25.25
C GLU A 564 8.26 2.70 -26.33
N LEU A 565 7.66 3.56 -27.16
CA LEU A 565 8.27 4.24 -28.31
C LEU A 565 8.09 5.77 -28.25
N SER A 566 7.65 6.31 -27.12
CA SER A 566 7.45 7.74 -26.93
C SER A 566 8.75 8.54 -27.17
N ARG A 567 8.65 9.78 -27.66
CA ARG A 567 9.78 10.68 -27.95
C ARG A 567 10.75 10.07 -28.96
N ASN A 568 10.23 9.69 -30.12
CA ASN A 568 11.00 9.26 -31.28
C ASN A 568 10.62 10.12 -32.50
N LYS A 569 10.87 9.63 -33.71
CA LYS A 569 10.55 10.31 -34.98
C LYS A 569 9.69 9.42 -35.88
N ILE A 570 8.87 8.57 -35.28
CA ILE A 570 8.07 7.57 -35.98
C ILE A 570 6.92 8.24 -36.71
N VAL A 571 6.71 7.84 -37.96
CA VAL A 571 5.62 8.35 -38.83
C VAL A 571 4.61 7.25 -39.17
N LYS A 572 5.07 6.04 -39.49
CA LYS A 572 4.23 4.92 -39.95
C LYS A 572 4.19 3.78 -38.93
N LEU A 573 3.02 3.14 -38.84
CA LEU A 573 2.74 2.08 -37.88
C LEU A 573 2.42 0.71 -38.50
N ASP A 574 2.50 0.57 -39.83
CA ASP A 574 2.07 -0.62 -40.59
C ASP A 574 2.59 -1.95 -40.04
N GLU A 575 3.80 -1.94 -39.49
CA GLU A 575 4.54 -3.11 -39.01
C GLU A 575 4.02 -3.60 -37.65
N LEU A 576 3.36 -2.71 -36.88
CA LEU A 576 2.81 -3.05 -35.57
C LEU A 576 1.61 -3.99 -35.67
N LYS A 577 0.91 -4.08 -36.81
CA LYS A 577 -0.29 -4.92 -36.98
C LYS A 577 -0.09 -6.41 -36.64
N THR A 578 1.16 -6.87 -36.61
CA THR A 578 1.56 -8.24 -36.29
C THR A 578 1.68 -8.51 -34.78
N LEU A 579 1.67 -7.46 -33.95
CA LEU A 579 1.88 -7.54 -32.50
C LEU A 579 0.57 -7.76 -31.74
N GLU A 580 -0.20 -8.76 -32.12
CA GLU A 580 -1.58 -8.99 -31.63
C GLU A 580 -1.66 -9.19 -30.10
N ASN A 581 -0.57 -9.61 -29.45
CA ASN A 581 -0.49 -9.78 -27.99
C ASN A 581 -0.24 -8.48 -27.21
N LEU A 582 -0.10 -7.34 -27.90
CA LEU A 582 0.26 -6.08 -27.27
C LEU A 582 -0.87 -5.58 -26.36
N GLU A 583 -0.56 -5.33 -25.10
CA GLU A 583 -1.49 -4.82 -24.09
C GLU A 583 -1.24 -3.34 -23.76
N SER A 584 0.00 -2.87 -23.94
CA SER A 584 0.39 -1.49 -23.66
C SER A 584 1.30 -0.92 -24.75
N LEU A 585 0.90 0.22 -25.32
CA LEU A 585 1.63 0.93 -26.35
C LEU A 585 1.74 2.42 -26.04
N THR A 586 2.97 2.95 -26.00
CA THR A 586 3.20 4.39 -25.89
C THR A 586 3.96 4.93 -27.10
N LEU A 587 3.38 5.94 -27.75
CA LEU A 587 3.86 6.63 -28.94
C LEU A 587 3.81 8.15 -28.75
N TYR A 588 3.75 8.62 -27.49
CA TYR A 588 3.63 10.04 -27.17
C TYR A 588 4.81 10.83 -27.74
N ASN A 589 4.57 12.01 -28.33
CA ASN A 589 5.59 12.86 -28.94
C ASN A 589 6.36 12.13 -30.06
N ASN A 590 5.64 11.82 -31.14
CA ASN A 590 6.15 11.30 -32.40
C ASN A 590 5.57 12.15 -33.56
N LYS A 591 5.53 11.62 -34.78
CA LYS A 591 4.99 12.27 -35.97
C LYS A 591 3.94 11.39 -36.65
N VAL A 592 3.18 10.66 -35.85
CA VAL A 592 2.16 9.73 -36.34
C VAL A 592 0.93 10.51 -36.78
N ALA A 593 0.48 10.28 -38.01
CA ALA A 593 -0.78 10.83 -38.54
C ALA A 593 -1.80 9.72 -38.86
N ASP A 594 -1.33 8.53 -39.24
CA ASP A 594 -2.16 7.36 -39.58
C ASP A 594 -1.98 6.26 -38.53
N ILE A 595 -3.10 5.87 -37.90
CA ILE A 595 -3.16 4.82 -36.88
C ILE A 595 -3.99 3.61 -37.32
N SER A 596 -4.30 3.46 -38.61
CA SER A 596 -5.10 2.36 -39.15
C SER A 596 -4.55 0.97 -38.75
N ALA A 597 -3.23 0.82 -38.69
CA ALA A 597 -2.56 -0.40 -38.25
C ALA A 597 -2.91 -0.84 -36.81
N LEU A 598 -3.33 0.10 -35.94
CA LEU A 598 -3.68 -0.21 -34.55
C LEU A 598 -4.97 -1.02 -34.44
N SER A 599 -5.84 -1.02 -35.46
CA SER A 599 -7.10 -1.78 -35.46
C SER A 599 -6.91 -3.30 -35.29
N ALA A 600 -5.72 -3.82 -35.59
CA ALA A 600 -5.37 -5.23 -35.36
C ALA A 600 -5.02 -5.55 -33.88
N LEU A 601 -4.75 -4.54 -33.05
CA LEU A 601 -4.21 -4.70 -31.69
C LEU A 601 -5.31 -4.75 -30.64
N ILE A 602 -6.27 -5.66 -30.84
CA ILE A 602 -7.51 -5.74 -30.05
C ILE A 602 -7.30 -6.02 -28.55
N ASN A 603 -6.11 -6.47 -28.14
CA ASN A 603 -5.75 -6.74 -26.76
C ASN A 603 -5.22 -5.51 -26.00
N LEU A 604 -5.08 -4.36 -26.67
CA LEU A 604 -4.63 -3.13 -26.03
C LEU A 604 -5.56 -2.69 -24.89
N LYS A 605 -4.94 -2.38 -23.76
CA LYS A 605 -5.56 -1.81 -22.56
C LYS A 605 -5.07 -0.39 -22.30
N ASP A 606 -3.80 -0.13 -22.55
CA ASP A 606 -3.17 1.18 -22.36
C ASP A 606 -2.61 1.71 -23.69
N LEU A 607 -3.11 2.85 -24.15
CA LEU A 607 -2.65 3.49 -25.38
C LEU A 607 -2.35 4.98 -25.17
N SER A 608 -1.13 5.40 -25.51
CA SER A 608 -0.72 6.80 -25.50
C SER A 608 -0.24 7.26 -26.87
N LEU A 609 -0.93 8.24 -27.42
CA LEU A 609 -0.73 8.84 -28.74
C LEU A 609 -0.70 10.38 -28.68
N GLY A 610 -0.55 10.96 -27.49
CA GLY A 610 -0.49 12.42 -27.34
C GLY A 610 0.73 13.04 -28.03
N GLN A 611 0.67 14.34 -28.35
CA GLN A 611 1.70 15.05 -29.11
C GLN A 611 2.06 14.34 -30.43
N ASN A 612 1.06 14.13 -31.29
CA ASN A 612 1.23 13.61 -32.65
C ASN A 612 0.46 14.51 -33.64
N GLU A 613 0.19 14.01 -34.84
CA GLU A 613 -0.44 14.75 -35.93
C GLU A 613 -1.82 14.14 -36.29
N LEU A 614 -2.52 13.57 -35.30
CA LEU A 614 -3.75 12.82 -35.54
C LEU A 614 -4.94 13.74 -35.83
N THR A 615 -5.68 13.41 -36.89
CA THR A 615 -7.00 14.00 -37.22
C THR A 615 -8.10 12.93 -37.25
N ASP A 616 -7.79 11.73 -37.74
CA ASP A 616 -8.69 10.57 -37.79
C ASP A 616 -8.31 9.54 -36.72
N ILE A 617 -9.29 9.16 -35.89
CA ILE A 617 -9.14 8.14 -34.85
C ILE A 617 -10.10 6.94 -35.02
N SER A 618 -10.70 6.77 -36.20
CA SER A 618 -11.68 5.72 -36.51
C SER A 618 -11.18 4.31 -36.22
N ALA A 619 -9.88 4.06 -36.40
CA ALA A 619 -9.21 2.81 -36.10
C ALA A 619 -9.33 2.36 -34.63
N LEU A 620 -9.59 3.29 -33.70
CA LEU A 620 -9.74 2.96 -32.28
C LEU A 620 -11.06 2.25 -31.96
N SER A 621 -12.09 2.37 -32.80
CA SER A 621 -13.46 1.90 -32.52
C SER A 621 -13.60 0.41 -32.23
N VAL A 622 -12.61 -0.40 -32.62
CA VAL A 622 -12.56 -1.85 -32.42
C VAL A 622 -11.71 -2.28 -31.20
N LEU A 623 -11.03 -1.35 -30.54
CA LEU A 623 -10.13 -1.61 -29.40
C LEU A 623 -10.90 -1.65 -28.08
N LEU A 624 -11.88 -2.56 -28.01
CA LEU A 624 -12.90 -2.59 -26.95
C LEU A 624 -12.36 -2.86 -25.54
N ASN A 625 -11.12 -3.36 -25.43
CA ASN A 625 -10.44 -3.63 -24.17
C ASN A 625 -9.67 -2.43 -23.59
N LEU A 626 -9.70 -1.26 -24.26
CA LEU A 626 -8.99 -0.08 -23.79
C LEU A 626 -9.53 0.40 -22.45
N GLU A 627 -8.64 0.46 -21.46
CA GLU A 627 -8.87 0.95 -20.11
C GLU A 627 -8.35 2.38 -19.94
N SER A 628 -7.26 2.74 -20.64
CA SER A 628 -6.60 4.05 -20.57
C SER A 628 -6.19 4.54 -21.95
N LEU A 629 -6.62 5.75 -22.30
CA LEU A 629 -6.34 6.38 -23.59
C LEU A 629 -5.86 7.83 -23.42
N ILE A 630 -4.72 8.15 -24.02
CA ILE A 630 -4.14 9.50 -24.07
C ILE A 630 -3.99 9.94 -25.53
N LEU A 631 -4.69 11.01 -25.89
CA LEU A 631 -4.73 11.64 -27.22
C LEU A 631 -4.44 13.15 -27.15
N ASP A 632 -3.92 13.64 -26.02
CA ASP A 632 -3.66 15.05 -25.77
C ASP A 632 -2.77 15.68 -26.86
N ASN A 633 -2.98 16.95 -27.22
CA ASN A 633 -2.15 17.70 -28.17
C ASN A 633 -2.10 17.03 -29.55
N ASN A 634 -3.25 16.87 -30.19
CA ASN A 634 -3.41 16.43 -31.58
C ASN A 634 -4.31 17.45 -32.33
N GLN A 635 -4.86 17.06 -33.48
CA GLN A 635 -5.73 17.89 -34.32
C GLN A 635 -7.11 17.24 -34.50
N ILE A 636 -7.58 16.52 -33.47
CA ILE A 636 -8.81 15.72 -33.50
C ILE A 636 -10.03 16.64 -33.40
N THR A 637 -11.03 16.38 -34.25
CA THR A 637 -12.33 17.08 -34.26
C THR A 637 -13.49 16.12 -33.99
N ASP A 638 -13.49 14.97 -34.67
CA ASP A 638 -14.48 13.90 -34.49
C ASP A 638 -13.96 12.82 -33.52
N ILE A 639 -14.76 12.54 -32.49
CA ILE A 639 -14.49 11.50 -31.49
C ILE A 639 -15.53 10.37 -31.48
N SER A 640 -16.34 10.24 -32.52
CA SER A 640 -17.39 9.21 -32.67
C SER A 640 -16.86 7.79 -32.46
N ALA A 641 -15.61 7.54 -32.85
CA ALA A 641 -14.90 6.27 -32.66
C ALA A 641 -14.78 5.84 -31.19
N LEU A 642 -14.88 6.76 -30.22
CA LEU A 642 -14.75 6.45 -28.80
C LEU A 642 -16.02 5.82 -28.20
N SER A 643 -17.17 5.95 -28.86
CA SER A 643 -18.49 5.56 -28.31
C SER A 643 -18.64 4.08 -27.94
N SER A 644 -17.80 3.21 -28.51
CA SER A 644 -17.76 1.77 -28.24
C SER A 644 -16.78 1.37 -27.11
N LEU A 645 -15.90 2.27 -26.65
CA LEU A 645 -14.78 1.97 -25.74
C LEU A 645 -15.19 1.96 -24.26
N ARG A 646 -16.18 1.12 -23.94
CA ARG A 646 -16.89 1.14 -22.66
C ARG A 646 -16.04 0.75 -21.44
N GLU A 647 -14.87 0.15 -21.65
CA GLU A 647 -13.93 -0.22 -20.59
C GLU A 647 -13.03 0.94 -20.12
N LEU A 648 -13.07 2.10 -20.80
CA LEU A 648 -12.25 3.25 -20.44
C LEU A 648 -12.55 3.75 -19.02
N ASN A 649 -11.49 3.80 -18.20
CA ASN A 649 -11.48 4.46 -16.90
C ASN A 649 -10.71 5.79 -16.92
N TYR A 650 -9.76 5.95 -17.84
CA TYR A 650 -8.98 7.18 -18.03
C TYR A 650 -9.00 7.62 -19.49
N LEU A 651 -9.43 8.86 -19.73
CA LEU A 651 -9.37 9.50 -21.05
C LEU A 651 -8.74 10.89 -20.94
N GLY A 652 -7.58 11.05 -21.59
CA GLY A 652 -6.97 12.35 -21.87
C GLY A 652 -7.10 12.69 -23.35
N ILE A 653 -7.73 13.81 -23.66
CA ILE A 653 -7.85 14.34 -25.03
C ILE A 653 -7.79 15.88 -25.01
N GLU A 654 -6.96 16.43 -24.12
CA GLU A 654 -6.74 17.88 -23.97
C GLU A 654 -6.06 18.47 -25.22
N SER A 655 -6.23 19.77 -25.47
CA SER A 655 -5.55 20.50 -26.55
C SER A 655 -5.80 19.88 -27.92
N ASN A 656 -7.07 19.73 -28.28
CA ASN A 656 -7.57 19.30 -29.59
C ASN A 656 -8.58 20.35 -30.12
N GLN A 657 -9.38 20.00 -31.13
CA GLN A 657 -10.37 20.87 -31.77
C GLN A 657 -11.79 20.32 -31.61
N ILE A 658 -12.07 19.67 -30.46
CA ILE A 658 -13.33 18.96 -30.21
C ILE A 658 -14.43 19.94 -29.80
N ALA A 659 -15.58 19.87 -30.46
CA ALA A 659 -16.77 20.63 -30.10
C ALA A 659 -17.91 19.73 -29.59
N ASP A 660 -18.10 18.56 -30.19
CA ASP A 660 -19.13 17.59 -29.82
C ASP A 660 -18.54 16.47 -28.94
N VAL A 661 -19.09 16.31 -27.75
CA VAL A 661 -18.73 15.26 -26.79
C VAL A 661 -19.80 14.16 -26.64
N SER A 662 -20.78 14.12 -27.54
CA SER A 662 -21.90 13.15 -27.53
C SER A 662 -21.43 11.69 -27.48
N ALA A 663 -20.29 11.38 -28.13
CA ALA A 663 -19.69 10.06 -28.14
C ALA A 663 -19.29 9.55 -26.75
N LEU A 664 -19.10 10.43 -25.76
CA LEU A 664 -18.66 10.05 -24.41
C LEU A 664 -19.81 9.51 -23.55
N LYS A 665 -21.07 9.72 -23.93
CA LYS A 665 -22.25 9.41 -23.10
C LYS A 665 -22.33 7.96 -22.61
N SER A 666 -21.80 7.02 -23.38
CA SER A 666 -21.80 5.59 -23.08
C SER A 666 -20.62 5.13 -22.21
N LEU A 667 -19.63 5.99 -21.92
CA LEU A 667 -18.38 5.64 -21.25
C LEU A 667 -18.50 5.70 -19.73
N THR A 668 -19.53 5.05 -19.18
CA THR A 668 -19.92 5.17 -17.76
C THR A 668 -18.90 4.62 -16.77
N LYS A 669 -17.86 3.91 -17.22
CA LYS A 669 -16.73 3.45 -16.40
C LYS A 669 -15.64 4.52 -16.20
N LEU A 670 -15.73 5.67 -16.87
CA LEU A 670 -14.75 6.76 -16.72
C LEU A 670 -14.68 7.24 -15.27
N GLU A 671 -13.46 7.30 -14.76
CA GLU A 671 -13.10 7.84 -13.44
C GLU A 671 -12.36 9.17 -13.57
N ARG A 672 -11.57 9.32 -14.64
CA ARG A 672 -10.77 10.51 -14.92
C ARG A 672 -10.93 10.94 -16.37
N LEU A 673 -11.36 12.19 -16.58
CA LEU A 673 -11.62 12.75 -17.90
C LEU A 673 -10.97 14.13 -18.04
N ARG A 674 -10.12 14.25 -19.06
CA ARG A 674 -9.32 15.44 -19.33
C ARG A 674 -9.62 15.97 -20.74
N LEU A 675 -10.32 17.09 -20.80
CA LEU A 675 -10.89 17.73 -22.01
C LEU A 675 -10.48 19.20 -22.15
N ALA A 676 -9.49 19.64 -21.38
CA ALA A 676 -9.05 21.04 -21.40
C ALA A 676 -8.58 21.51 -22.78
N SER A 677 -8.70 22.81 -23.05
CA SER A 677 -8.23 23.44 -24.29
C SER A 677 -8.87 22.81 -25.54
N ASN A 678 -10.19 22.78 -25.59
CA ASN A 678 -10.98 22.34 -26.74
C ASN A 678 -12.01 23.43 -27.12
N GLN A 679 -12.99 23.10 -27.96
CA GLN A 679 -14.04 24.01 -28.44
C GLN A 679 -15.43 23.60 -27.91
N ILE A 680 -15.49 22.97 -26.73
CA ILE A 680 -16.71 22.37 -26.19
C ILE A 680 -17.65 23.46 -25.68
N ILE A 681 -18.92 23.38 -26.06
CA ILE A 681 -20.00 24.28 -25.60
C ILE A 681 -21.00 23.50 -24.76
N ASP A 682 -21.48 22.36 -25.26
CA ASP A 682 -22.45 21.51 -24.59
C ASP A 682 -21.76 20.31 -23.93
N ILE A 683 -22.02 20.13 -22.64
CA ILE A 683 -21.54 19.00 -21.84
C ILE A 683 -22.67 18.10 -21.34
N SER A 684 -23.87 18.20 -21.91
CA SER A 684 -25.03 17.38 -21.57
C SER A 684 -24.72 15.88 -21.61
N ALA A 685 -23.88 15.45 -22.55
CA ALA A 685 -23.44 14.06 -22.68
C ALA A 685 -22.64 13.52 -21.47
N LEU A 686 -22.15 14.38 -20.57
CA LEU A 686 -21.37 13.96 -19.40
C LEU A 686 -22.26 13.57 -18.20
N ASP A 687 -23.58 13.80 -18.26
CA ASP A 687 -24.50 13.61 -17.13
C ASP A 687 -24.58 12.15 -16.60
N SER A 688 -24.28 11.18 -17.46
CA SER A 688 -24.27 9.75 -17.19
C SER A 688 -22.95 9.22 -16.61
N LEU A 689 -21.90 10.05 -16.57
CA LEU A 689 -20.53 9.64 -16.18
C LEU A 689 -20.33 9.64 -14.67
N ILE A 690 -21.27 9.03 -13.94
CA ILE A 690 -21.40 9.09 -12.48
C ILE A 690 -20.19 8.56 -11.69
N ASN A 691 -19.26 7.86 -12.35
CA ASN A 691 -18.04 7.34 -11.74
C ASN A 691 -16.86 8.33 -11.75
N ILE A 692 -16.97 9.46 -12.45
CA ILE A 692 -15.89 10.45 -12.53
C ILE A 692 -15.60 11.04 -11.15
N HIS A 693 -14.32 11.01 -10.77
CA HIS A 693 -13.80 11.70 -9.60
C HIS A 693 -12.89 12.89 -9.97
N GLU A 694 -12.32 12.91 -11.18
CA GLU A 694 -11.47 13.99 -11.69
C GLU A 694 -11.94 14.42 -13.10
N LEU A 695 -12.29 15.69 -13.24
CA LEU A 695 -12.77 16.28 -14.50
C LEU A 695 -12.04 17.58 -14.81
N ASN A 696 -11.32 17.62 -15.93
CA ASN A 696 -10.69 18.84 -16.42
C ASN A 696 -11.38 19.35 -17.68
N LEU A 697 -12.07 20.49 -17.58
CA LEU A 697 -12.80 21.18 -18.65
C LEU A 697 -12.24 22.59 -18.89
N LYS A 698 -11.07 22.91 -18.35
CA LYS A 698 -10.44 24.24 -18.45
C LYS A 698 -10.30 24.70 -19.91
N SER A 699 -10.48 25.99 -20.18
CA SER A 699 -10.26 26.59 -21.52
C SER A 699 -11.13 25.95 -22.59
N ASN A 700 -12.45 26.01 -22.39
CA ASN A 700 -13.48 25.64 -23.36
C ASN A 700 -14.47 26.81 -23.52
N GLN A 701 -15.62 26.57 -24.16
CA GLN A 701 -16.65 27.56 -24.44
C GLN A 701 -17.96 27.23 -23.69
N ILE A 702 -17.84 26.59 -22.52
CA ILE A 702 -18.97 26.09 -21.74
C ILE A 702 -19.66 27.24 -21.02
N VAL A 703 -20.97 27.38 -21.24
CA VAL A 703 -21.81 28.40 -20.58
C VAL A 703 -22.62 27.82 -19.43
N LYS A 704 -23.08 26.58 -19.58
CA LYS A 704 -23.98 25.91 -18.63
C LYS A 704 -23.41 24.57 -18.17
N ILE A 705 -23.62 24.25 -16.89
CA ILE A 705 -23.00 23.10 -16.23
C ILE A 705 -23.98 22.21 -15.44
N GLU A 706 -25.28 22.20 -15.80
CA GLU A 706 -26.29 21.41 -15.10
C GLU A 706 -25.98 19.90 -15.14
N ALA A 707 -25.37 19.43 -16.22
CA ALA A 707 -24.94 18.04 -16.40
C ALA A 707 -23.99 17.57 -15.28
N LEU A 708 -23.20 18.48 -14.68
CA LEU A 708 -22.25 18.13 -13.62
C LEU A 708 -22.94 17.77 -12.30
N SER A 709 -24.19 18.19 -12.08
CA SER A 709 -24.91 17.98 -10.82
C SER A 709 -25.15 16.50 -10.47
N ASN A 710 -25.06 15.60 -11.44
CA ASN A 710 -25.22 14.15 -11.28
C ASN A 710 -23.91 13.43 -10.93
N LEU A 711 -22.75 14.09 -11.04
CA LEU A 711 -21.43 13.48 -10.85
C LEU A 711 -21.06 13.40 -9.37
N LYS A 712 -21.81 12.60 -8.60
CA LYS A 712 -21.72 12.57 -7.14
C LYS A 712 -20.36 12.16 -6.57
N LYS A 713 -19.51 11.49 -7.35
CA LYS A 713 -18.15 11.11 -6.96
C LYS A 713 -17.08 12.17 -7.29
N LEU A 714 -17.46 13.27 -7.93
CA LEU A 714 -16.54 14.31 -8.37
C LEU A 714 -15.87 14.97 -7.16
N SER A 715 -14.53 14.93 -7.13
CA SER A 715 -13.71 15.52 -6.06
C SER A 715 -12.73 16.57 -6.58
N HIS A 716 -12.28 16.43 -7.83
CA HIS A 716 -11.36 17.35 -8.50
C HIS A 716 -12.01 17.86 -9.79
N LEU A 717 -12.23 19.18 -9.87
CA LEU A 717 -12.88 19.82 -11.01
C LEU A 717 -12.12 21.09 -11.42
N TYR A 718 -11.83 21.20 -12.72
CA TYR A 718 -11.14 22.34 -13.30
C TYR A 718 -12.01 22.97 -14.39
N LEU A 719 -12.51 24.19 -14.15
CA LEU A 719 -13.43 24.91 -15.04
C LEU A 719 -12.87 26.26 -15.55
N GLN A 720 -11.63 26.60 -15.19
CA GLN A 720 -11.07 27.93 -15.47
C GLN A 720 -11.12 28.25 -16.98
N ASN A 721 -11.24 29.52 -17.32
CA ASN A 721 -11.35 29.99 -18.72
C ASN A 721 -12.55 29.38 -19.48
N ASN A 722 -13.73 29.40 -18.88
CA ASN A 722 -15.01 29.15 -19.55
C ASN A 722 -15.97 30.31 -19.28
N PRO A 723 -16.88 30.65 -20.20
CA PRO A 723 -17.91 31.67 -20.01
C PRO A 723 -19.11 31.19 -19.16
N ILE A 724 -18.85 30.53 -18.03
CA ILE A 724 -19.90 29.96 -17.16
C ILE A 724 -20.62 31.08 -16.40
N ILE A 725 -21.95 31.06 -16.45
CA ILE A 725 -22.80 32.09 -15.83
C ILE A 725 -23.44 31.66 -14.51
N ASP A 726 -23.56 30.34 -14.26
CA ASP A 726 -24.18 29.79 -13.04
C ASP A 726 -23.40 28.59 -12.52
N TYR A 727 -22.96 28.68 -11.25
CA TYR A 727 -22.23 27.63 -10.54
C TYR A 727 -23.09 26.86 -9.53
N SER A 728 -24.37 27.20 -9.37
CA SER A 728 -25.31 26.53 -8.45
C SER A 728 -25.43 25.00 -8.65
N PRO A 729 -25.24 24.41 -9.85
CA PRO A 729 -25.24 22.96 -10.00
C PRO A 729 -24.17 22.23 -9.16
N LEU A 730 -23.08 22.91 -8.81
CA LEU A 730 -21.98 22.34 -8.04
C LEU A 730 -22.29 22.16 -6.54
N ASP A 731 -23.27 22.88 -6.00
CA ASP A 731 -23.65 22.77 -4.58
C ASP A 731 -24.26 21.40 -4.24
N LYS A 732 -24.66 20.64 -5.26
CA LYS A 732 -25.21 19.29 -5.12
C LYS A 732 -24.14 18.19 -5.02
N LEU A 733 -22.85 18.56 -4.98
CA LEU A 733 -21.71 17.62 -5.03
C LEU A 733 -21.02 17.49 -3.66
N PRO A 734 -21.17 16.35 -2.97
CA PRO A 734 -20.78 16.21 -1.56
C PRO A 734 -19.26 16.10 -1.32
N PHE A 735 -18.48 15.67 -2.33
CA PHE A 735 -17.04 15.42 -2.20
C PHE A 735 -16.17 16.45 -2.92
N LEU A 736 -16.77 17.51 -3.48
CA LEU A 736 -16.05 18.48 -4.30
C LEU A 736 -15.18 19.39 -3.43
N HIS A 737 -13.86 19.35 -3.64
CA HIS A 737 -12.95 20.31 -3.03
C HIS A 737 -13.03 21.65 -3.78
N LYS A 738 -13.69 22.65 -3.20
CA LYS A 738 -13.92 23.97 -3.85
C LYS A 738 -12.65 24.85 -3.98
N ASN A 739 -11.46 24.35 -3.64
CA ASN A 739 -10.22 25.11 -3.70
C ASN A 739 -9.80 25.36 -5.17
N GLY A 740 -9.90 26.61 -5.64
CA GLY A 740 -9.46 27.00 -6.99
C GLY A 740 -10.55 27.00 -8.07
N LEU A 741 -11.82 26.82 -7.68
CA LEU A 741 -12.96 27.36 -8.43
C LEU A 741 -12.94 28.90 -8.30
N PRO A 742 -13.32 29.67 -9.34
CA PRO A 742 -13.34 31.14 -9.26
C PRO A 742 -14.24 31.68 -8.15
#